data_AF-A0A7V4LWK9-F1
#
_entry.id   AF-A0A7V4LWK9-F1
#
_cell.length_a   1.000
_cell.length_b   1.000
_cell.length_c   1.000
_cell.angle_alpha   90.00
_cell.angle_beta   90.00
_cell.angle_gamma   90.00
#
_symmetry.space_group_name_H-M   'P 1'
#
loop_
_entity.id
_entity.type
_entity.pdbx_description
1 polymer ?
#
loop_
_entity_poly.entity_id
_entity_poly.type
_entity_poly.pdbx_seq_one_letter_code
_entity_poly.pdbx_strand_id
1 'polypeptide(L)'
;MNISDLKKQDNRVALFIATSAVISVIIQIIGIFLPYPASWGFHFLAFLPLTFKICIPLLMIMFLIPGFQLFILKKITILIDFFKSKKKGIKVLLLLSFFILTALILWELREKFFLIGDGSLIIRIVDSQQLGNIDISFFLKEPLSGYIIIVLSKLISGAIGNIPIENAIQIGIILIVPIYISLSWKLVSILIETPVERVLLLGIIVSSGTFPMLFGYIETYIILYLGILLYIYSSIKYLKGNLSLIVPFAMFGIIFCLHFGTIIFLPTIGYFIYHNMHKFRGKEIPSSIFVMILTVVLILWYLNYPFTKFIELFSGIGKRILISDVSENEGYGFFSFYHLVNILNFFILMGLFCFEGIIFFKSFYRRENVSKPMVLFLLIFSLMSLIFVILFRSEIGISRDWDVLAIFFTGFTIANLWFLVMYINDPLRRQKLMVIIFGITILQSSSFVILNSHEISARTRFETLIDNRWWPKSGLISAYEELSIYHRGRKELDPAIKYLKQIWDIDSTNPRIAHSIAHIYSLMKDQENVIYYLKRALAMSPDDWEIYVELASAYGSLGKHEEAIYHLQKAQILKPQSAEVNYGMGVALLNLTKDCAQASKYFTHAIELDPYYADAYAGLAYCCARQNDMAGARRYKKKYFQLKKQSELIPEIAVLLESIQ
;
A
#
# COMPACT_ATOMS: atom_id res chain seq x y z
N MET A 1 -5.34 43.19 24.22
CA MET A 1 -3.87 43.01 24.21
C MET A 1 -3.25 44.27 23.64
N ASN A 2 -2.19 44.78 24.26
CA ASN A 2 -1.47 45.95 23.73
C ASN A 2 -0.48 45.50 22.63
N ILE A 3 0.01 46.41 21.80
CA ILE A 3 0.92 46.14 20.66
C ILE A 3 2.20 45.41 21.10
N SER A 4 2.71 45.72 22.29
CA SER A 4 3.86 45.04 22.89
C SER A 4 3.62 43.56 23.16
N ASP A 5 2.42 43.20 23.60
CA ASP A 5 2.02 41.81 23.87
C ASP A 5 1.91 41.01 22.57
N LEU A 6 1.34 41.61 21.53
CA LEU A 6 1.23 41.00 20.20
C LEU A 6 2.61 40.76 19.57
N LYS A 7 3.55 41.71 19.70
CA LYS A 7 4.94 41.53 19.26
C LYS A 7 5.67 40.43 20.02
N LYS A 8 5.50 40.36 21.36
CA LYS A 8 6.08 39.30 22.18
C LYS A 8 5.52 37.91 21.80
N GLN A 9 4.22 37.84 21.52
CA GLN A 9 3.56 36.63 21.03
C GLN A 9 4.16 36.19 19.69
N ASP A 10 4.18 37.07 18.69
CA ASP A 10 4.73 36.76 17.37
C ASP A 10 6.22 36.34 17.45
N ASN A 11 6.99 36.92 18.37
CA ASN A 11 8.38 36.53 18.64
C ASN A 11 8.51 35.11 19.17
N ARG A 12 7.62 34.68 20.07
CA ARG A 12 7.63 33.30 20.60
C ARG A 12 7.36 32.29 19.50
N VAL A 13 6.34 32.53 18.67
CA VAL A 13 5.97 31.61 17.58
C VAL A 13 7.10 31.49 16.57
N ALA A 14 7.69 32.63 16.17
CA ALA A 14 8.80 32.63 15.24
C ALA A 14 10.02 31.86 15.75
N LEU A 15 10.30 31.93 17.07
CA LEU A 15 11.39 31.18 17.68
C LEU A 15 11.12 29.67 17.64
N PHE A 16 9.88 29.22 17.93
CA PHE A 16 9.52 27.80 17.84
C PHE A 16 9.67 27.27 16.42
N ILE A 17 9.09 27.96 15.42
CA ILE A 17 9.20 27.56 14.00
C ILE A 17 10.66 27.53 13.55
N ALA A 18 11.46 28.53 13.90
CA ALA A 18 12.88 28.55 13.54
C ALA A 18 13.65 27.39 14.20
N THR A 19 13.34 27.08 15.47
CA THR A 19 13.96 25.97 16.20
C THR A 19 13.60 24.63 15.56
N SER A 20 12.31 24.38 15.29
CA SER A 20 11.87 23.16 14.62
C SER A 20 12.47 23.03 13.23
N ALA A 21 12.60 24.13 12.48
CA ALA A 21 13.23 24.09 11.17
C ALA A 21 14.71 23.71 11.23
N VAL A 22 15.46 24.24 12.21
CA VAL A 22 16.85 23.85 12.47
C VAL A 22 16.94 22.38 12.90
N ILE A 23 16.05 21.93 13.79
CA ILE A 23 15.99 20.53 14.20
C ILE A 23 15.71 19.62 13.00
N SER A 24 14.77 19.98 12.13
CA SER A 24 14.48 19.21 10.90
C SER A 24 15.72 19.09 10.00
N VAL A 25 16.50 20.15 9.82
CA VAL A 25 17.76 20.11 9.05
C VAL A 25 18.75 19.14 9.71
N ILE A 26 18.94 19.23 11.03
CA ILE A 26 19.85 18.37 11.79
C ILE A 26 19.42 16.90 11.68
N ILE A 27 18.13 16.61 11.82
CA ILE A 27 17.58 15.25 11.70
C ILE A 27 17.85 14.67 10.31
N GLN A 28 17.69 15.46 9.24
CA GLN A 28 18.01 15.00 7.88
C GLN A 28 19.50 14.70 7.72
N ILE A 29 20.38 15.54 8.28
CA ILE A 29 21.83 15.30 8.26
C ILE A 29 22.20 14.04 9.04
N ILE A 30 21.65 13.87 10.25
CA ILE A 30 21.85 12.68 11.08
C ILE A 30 21.34 11.43 10.33
N GLY A 31 20.20 11.54 9.65
CA GLY A 31 19.61 10.46 8.85
C GLY A 31 20.52 9.92 7.76
N ILE A 32 21.48 10.71 7.26
CA ILE A 32 22.49 10.25 6.28
C ILE A 32 23.39 9.16 6.87
N PHE A 33 23.69 9.22 8.16
CA PHE A 33 24.63 8.35 8.86
C PHE A 33 23.96 7.24 9.66
N LEU A 34 22.62 7.24 9.74
CA LEU A 34 21.83 6.27 10.50
C LEU A 34 20.84 5.52 9.58
N PRO A 35 21.30 4.64 8.68
CA PRO A 35 20.41 3.76 7.90
C PRO A 35 19.99 2.56 8.77
N TYR A 36 19.19 2.80 9.81
CA TYR A 36 18.74 1.76 10.74
C TYR A 36 17.20 1.68 10.75
N PRO A 37 16.60 0.53 11.12
CA PRO A 37 15.15 0.45 11.29
C PRO A 37 14.58 1.53 12.22
N ALA A 38 15.34 1.90 13.27
CA ALA A 38 14.95 2.90 14.27
C ALA A 38 14.82 4.34 13.73
N SER A 39 15.30 4.62 12.52
CA SER A 39 15.32 5.94 11.87
C SER A 39 14.53 5.98 10.57
N TRP A 40 13.59 5.04 10.40
CA TRP A 40 12.83 4.84 9.17
C TRP A 40 12.11 6.09 8.63
N GLY A 41 11.72 7.01 9.53
CA GLY A 41 10.99 8.24 9.19
C GLY A 41 11.85 9.37 8.66
N PHE A 42 13.19 9.26 8.71
CA PHE A 42 14.09 10.35 8.29
C PHE A 42 15.42 9.93 7.66
N HIS A 43 15.72 8.64 7.54
CA HIS A 43 16.98 8.15 6.94
C HIS A 43 17.02 8.12 5.41
N PHE A 44 16.08 8.78 4.71
CA PHE A 44 15.93 8.67 3.25
C PHE A 44 17.19 9.04 2.48
N LEU A 45 17.87 10.10 2.91
CA LEU A 45 19.09 10.58 2.27
C LEU A 45 20.24 9.57 2.31
N ALA A 46 20.28 8.63 3.28
CA ALA A 46 21.34 7.64 3.39
C ALA A 46 21.48 6.78 2.11
N PHE A 47 20.35 6.53 1.44
CA PHE A 47 20.22 5.65 0.27
C PHE A 47 20.32 6.40 -1.07
N LEU A 48 20.57 7.71 -1.04
CA LEU A 48 20.67 8.56 -2.23
C LEU A 48 22.14 8.90 -2.57
N PRO A 49 22.42 9.31 -3.83
CA PRO A 49 23.72 9.82 -4.23
C PRO A 49 24.20 11.02 -3.39
N LEU A 50 25.52 11.23 -3.35
CA LEU A 50 26.17 12.30 -2.59
C LEU A 50 25.62 13.70 -2.91
N THR A 51 25.21 13.93 -4.17
CA THR A 51 24.60 15.18 -4.61
C THR A 51 23.35 15.54 -3.80
N PHE A 52 22.45 14.58 -3.57
CA PHE A 52 21.24 14.82 -2.77
C PHE A 52 21.54 14.98 -1.27
N LYS A 53 22.50 14.19 -0.75
CA LYS A 53 22.97 14.27 0.64
C LYS A 53 23.48 15.67 1.01
N ILE A 54 24.06 16.39 0.04
CA ILE A 54 24.57 17.77 0.24
C ILE A 54 23.51 18.81 -0.12
N CYS A 55 22.90 18.71 -1.30
CA CYS A 55 22.01 19.74 -1.82
C CYS A 55 20.73 19.90 -0.99
N ILE A 56 20.13 18.82 -0.50
CA ILE A 56 18.86 18.91 0.25
C ILE A 56 19.04 19.68 1.57
N PRO A 57 19.99 19.34 2.46
CA PRO A 57 20.24 20.13 3.67
C PRO A 57 20.63 21.58 3.37
N LEU A 58 21.44 21.85 2.34
CA LEU A 58 21.81 23.22 1.96
C LEU A 58 20.58 24.04 1.53
N LEU A 59 19.70 23.46 0.73
CA LEU A 59 18.44 24.12 0.33
C LEU A 59 17.53 24.37 1.53
N MET A 60 17.46 23.44 2.49
CA MET A 60 16.71 23.64 3.74
C MET A 60 17.25 24.84 4.53
N ILE A 61 18.58 24.98 4.62
CA ILE A 61 19.24 26.12 5.28
C ILE A 61 18.91 27.43 4.55
N MET A 62 18.84 27.43 3.21
CA MET A 62 18.47 28.64 2.45
C MET A 62 17.08 29.17 2.84
N PHE A 63 16.10 28.31 3.15
CA PHE A 63 14.77 28.73 3.59
C PHE A 63 14.78 29.48 4.94
N LEU A 64 15.83 29.32 5.75
CA LEU A 64 16.00 30.05 7.01
C LEU A 64 16.51 31.49 6.79
N ILE A 65 17.03 31.82 5.60
CA ILE A 65 17.61 33.12 5.29
C ILE A 65 16.50 34.13 4.95
N PRO A 66 16.39 35.26 5.67
CA PRO A 66 15.32 36.24 5.45
C PRO A 66 15.28 36.83 4.03
N GLY A 67 16.44 37.02 3.40
CA GLY A 67 16.53 37.49 2.02
C GLY A 67 15.93 36.50 1.02
N PHE A 68 16.15 35.20 1.23
CA PHE A 68 15.58 34.15 0.39
C PHE A 68 14.07 34.02 0.61
N GLN A 69 13.59 34.13 1.84
CA GLN A 69 12.14 34.16 2.14
C GLN A 69 11.44 35.29 1.38
N LEU A 70 12.00 36.50 1.41
CA LEU A 70 11.46 37.64 0.66
C LEU A 70 11.49 37.42 -0.85
N PHE A 71 12.55 36.80 -1.36
CA PHE A 71 12.66 36.44 -2.78
C PHE A 71 11.54 35.48 -3.19
N ILE A 72 11.28 34.41 -2.43
CA ILE A 72 10.19 33.47 -2.70
C ILE A 72 8.83 34.16 -2.65
N LEU A 73 8.57 34.98 -1.63
CA LEU A 73 7.32 35.74 -1.53
C LEU A 73 7.11 36.66 -2.74
N LYS A 74 8.16 37.37 -3.18
CA LYS A 74 8.10 38.20 -4.39
C LYS A 74 7.74 37.38 -5.62
N LYS A 75 8.31 36.19 -5.79
CA LYS A 75 8.00 35.30 -6.92
C LYS A 75 6.56 34.78 -6.89
N ILE A 76 6.07 34.39 -5.71
CA ILE A 76 4.67 33.96 -5.54
C ILE A 76 3.71 35.10 -5.89
N THR A 77 3.95 36.32 -5.41
CA THR A 77 3.12 37.48 -5.72
C THR A 77 3.10 37.78 -7.21
N ILE A 78 4.26 37.80 -7.87
CA ILE A 78 4.37 37.99 -9.32
C ILE A 78 3.55 36.93 -10.07
N LEU A 79 3.63 35.66 -9.64
CA LEU A 79 2.88 34.57 -10.26
C LEU A 79 1.36 34.74 -10.08
N ILE A 80 0.91 35.11 -8.88
CA ILE A 80 -0.50 35.37 -8.60
C ILE A 80 -1.03 36.52 -9.45
N ASP A 81 -0.30 37.63 -9.53
CA ASP A 81 -0.70 38.82 -10.30
C ASP A 81 -0.69 38.53 -11.81
N PHE A 82 0.29 37.76 -12.28
CA PHE A 82 0.30 37.24 -13.64
C PHE A 82 -0.96 36.42 -13.94
N PHE A 83 -1.32 35.44 -13.10
CA PHE A 83 -2.54 34.64 -13.28
C PHE A 83 -3.82 35.48 -13.18
N LYS A 84 -3.88 36.47 -12.28
CA LYS A 84 -5.04 37.35 -12.14
C LYS A 84 -5.28 38.19 -13.40
N SER A 85 -4.21 38.74 -14.00
CA SER A 85 -4.28 39.63 -15.17
C SER A 85 -4.73 38.96 -16.47
N LYS A 86 -4.66 37.63 -16.57
CA LYS A 86 -5.04 36.92 -17.81
C LYS A 86 -6.55 36.85 -18.01
N LYS A 87 -7.00 36.79 -19.27
CA LYS A 87 -8.39 36.48 -19.63
C LYS A 87 -8.74 35.03 -19.28
N LYS A 88 -10.02 34.72 -19.08
CA LYS A 88 -10.51 33.38 -18.67
C LYS A 88 -9.96 32.24 -19.53
N GLY A 89 -9.99 32.36 -20.86
CA GLY A 89 -9.47 31.33 -21.77
C GLY A 89 -7.98 31.04 -21.59
N ILE A 90 -7.16 32.09 -21.42
CA ILE A 90 -5.72 31.94 -21.17
C ILE A 90 -5.47 31.28 -19.80
N LYS A 91 -6.25 31.60 -18.76
CA LYS A 91 -6.13 30.94 -17.45
C LYS A 91 -6.36 29.43 -17.56
N VAL A 92 -7.36 29.01 -18.34
CA VAL A 92 -7.64 27.59 -18.58
C VAL A 92 -6.46 26.91 -19.26
N LEU A 93 -5.89 27.51 -20.32
CA LEU A 93 -4.71 26.96 -21.00
C LEU A 93 -3.49 26.85 -20.08
N LEU A 94 -3.22 27.87 -19.26
CA LEU A 94 -2.12 27.84 -18.29
C LEU A 94 -2.32 26.75 -17.23
N LEU A 95 -3.55 26.57 -16.73
CA LEU A 95 -3.87 25.51 -15.77
C LEU A 95 -3.74 24.12 -16.40
N LEU A 96 -4.22 23.93 -17.63
CA LEU A 96 -4.04 22.68 -18.37
C LEU A 96 -2.55 22.36 -18.56
N SER A 97 -1.76 23.36 -18.97
CA SER A 97 -0.31 23.21 -19.13
C SER A 97 0.38 22.86 -17.81
N PHE A 98 -0.03 23.49 -16.70
CA PHE A 98 0.46 23.18 -15.36
C PHE A 98 0.14 21.73 -14.96
N PHE A 99 -1.10 21.27 -15.19
CA PHE A 99 -1.48 19.90 -14.86
C PHE A 99 -0.79 18.86 -15.74
N ILE A 100 -0.57 19.14 -17.03
CA ILE A 100 0.21 18.28 -17.93
C ILE A 100 1.66 18.17 -17.43
N LEU A 101 2.31 19.30 -17.14
CA LEU A 101 3.67 19.30 -16.61
C LEU A 101 3.76 18.58 -15.27
N THR A 102 2.78 18.78 -14.40
CA THR A 102 2.68 18.07 -13.12
C THR A 102 2.56 16.57 -13.34
N ALA A 103 1.69 16.12 -14.24
CA ALA A 103 1.53 14.69 -14.55
C ALA A 103 2.83 14.06 -15.09
N LEU A 104 3.59 14.78 -15.92
CA LEU A 104 4.90 14.31 -16.40
C LEU A 104 5.91 14.16 -15.25
N ILE A 105 5.98 15.13 -14.34
CA ILE A 105 6.86 15.07 -13.16
C ILE A 105 6.45 13.91 -12.25
N LEU A 106 5.15 13.75 -11.98
CA LEU A 106 4.63 12.65 -11.16
C LEU A 106 4.94 11.29 -11.79
N TRP A 107 4.82 11.18 -13.12
CA TRP A 107 5.13 9.95 -13.85
C TRP A 107 6.62 9.60 -13.77
N GLU A 108 7.51 10.58 -13.95
CA GLU A 108 8.95 10.32 -13.91
C GLU A 108 9.42 9.94 -12.50
N LEU A 109 8.88 10.61 -11.49
CA LEU A 109 9.22 10.40 -10.09
C LEU A 109 8.32 9.35 -9.40
N ARG A 110 7.56 8.57 -10.17
CA ARG A 110 6.65 7.57 -9.59
C ARG A 110 7.41 6.46 -8.87
N GLU A 111 6.75 5.81 -7.93
CA GLU A 111 7.27 4.62 -7.26
C GLU A 111 7.61 3.51 -8.27
N LYS A 112 8.77 2.86 -8.10
CA LYS A 112 9.23 1.74 -8.95
C LYS A 112 9.45 0.44 -8.17
N PHE A 113 9.17 0.44 -6.87
CA PHE A 113 9.37 -0.71 -5.99
C PHE A 113 8.21 -0.81 -4.98
N PHE A 114 7.35 -1.81 -5.16
CA PHE A 114 6.00 -1.85 -4.56
C PHE A 114 5.90 -2.68 -3.28
N LEU A 115 7.00 -2.85 -2.51
CA LEU A 115 6.98 -3.66 -1.28
C LEU A 115 6.84 -2.80 0.00
N ILE A 116 7.00 -1.48 -0.11
CA ILE A 116 6.61 -0.56 0.96
C ILE A 116 5.10 -0.38 0.87
N GLY A 117 4.38 -0.63 1.97
CA GLY A 117 2.91 -0.75 1.95
C GLY A 117 2.43 -2.11 1.41
N ASP A 118 1.23 -2.09 0.84
CA ASP A 118 0.48 -3.22 0.28
C ASP A 118 0.46 -3.23 -1.27
N GLY A 119 1.23 -2.36 -1.92
CA GLY A 119 1.21 -2.18 -3.37
C GLY A 119 1.39 -3.48 -4.17
N SER A 120 2.29 -4.37 -3.76
CA SER A 120 2.51 -5.67 -4.41
C SER A 120 1.26 -6.57 -4.36
N LEU A 121 0.53 -6.55 -3.25
CA LEU A 121 -0.70 -7.30 -3.04
C LEU A 121 -1.84 -6.70 -3.86
N ILE A 122 -1.97 -5.37 -3.85
CA ILE A 122 -2.98 -4.65 -4.64
C ILE A 122 -2.82 -4.93 -6.13
N ILE A 123 -1.59 -4.91 -6.65
CA ILE A 123 -1.30 -5.27 -8.05
C ILE A 123 -1.86 -6.66 -8.37
N ARG A 124 -1.56 -7.68 -7.55
CA ARG A 124 -2.02 -9.07 -7.78
C ARG A 124 -3.54 -9.20 -7.71
N ILE A 125 -4.17 -8.56 -6.71
CA ILE A 125 -5.63 -8.57 -6.57
C ILE A 125 -6.26 -7.93 -7.79
N VAL A 126 -5.84 -6.72 -8.17
CA VAL A 126 -6.42 -5.99 -9.30
C VAL A 126 -6.21 -6.79 -10.59
N ASP A 127 -5.04 -7.39 -10.80
CA ASP A 127 -4.76 -8.21 -11.99
C ASP A 127 -5.75 -9.37 -12.12
N SER A 128 -6.02 -10.08 -11.02
CA SER A 128 -6.91 -11.25 -11.01
C SER A 128 -8.39 -10.94 -11.20
N GLN A 129 -8.82 -9.67 -11.06
CA GLN A 129 -10.23 -9.29 -11.19
C GLN A 129 -10.65 -9.02 -12.65
N GLN A 130 -11.94 -9.17 -12.93
CA GLN A 130 -12.57 -8.81 -14.20
C GLN A 130 -13.73 -7.83 -13.99
N LEU A 131 -13.94 -6.92 -14.96
CA LEU A 131 -15.08 -6.00 -14.93
C LEU A 131 -16.41 -6.78 -15.00
N GLY A 132 -17.37 -6.40 -14.17
CA GLY A 132 -18.69 -7.06 -14.08
C GLY A 132 -18.76 -8.24 -13.10
N ASN A 133 -17.62 -8.78 -12.68
CA ASN A 133 -17.53 -9.82 -11.63
C ASN A 133 -16.37 -9.50 -10.67
N ILE A 134 -16.52 -8.41 -9.93
CA ILE A 134 -15.52 -7.95 -8.97
C ILE A 134 -15.81 -8.59 -7.61
N ASP A 135 -14.87 -9.37 -7.10
CA ASP A 135 -14.92 -9.85 -5.73
C ASP A 135 -14.31 -8.80 -4.80
N ILE A 136 -15.15 -8.14 -3.99
CA ILE A 136 -14.68 -7.12 -3.06
C ILE A 136 -14.20 -7.69 -1.72
N SER A 137 -14.32 -9.00 -1.50
CA SER A 137 -13.90 -9.64 -0.25
C SER A 137 -12.39 -9.56 0.01
N PHE A 138 -11.59 -9.29 -1.02
CA PHE A 138 -10.16 -9.01 -0.88
C PHE A 138 -9.86 -7.69 -0.13
N PHE A 139 -10.81 -6.75 -0.08
CA PHE A 139 -10.68 -5.44 0.57
C PHE A 139 -11.63 -5.34 1.77
N LEU A 140 -11.28 -6.03 2.85
CA LEU A 140 -12.14 -6.19 4.03
C LEU A 140 -12.35 -4.89 4.84
N LYS A 141 -11.35 -3.99 4.90
CA LYS A 141 -11.43 -2.76 5.69
C LYS A 141 -11.84 -1.56 4.82
N GLU A 142 -11.69 -1.65 3.50
CA GLU A 142 -11.76 -0.54 2.54
C GLU A 142 -12.54 -0.89 1.25
N PRO A 143 -13.75 -1.47 1.33
CA PRO A 143 -14.43 -2.05 0.19
C PRO A 143 -14.74 -1.05 -0.93
N LEU A 144 -15.14 0.19 -0.61
CA LEU A 144 -15.40 1.17 -1.66
C LEU A 144 -14.09 1.65 -2.33
N SER A 145 -13.00 1.78 -1.58
CA SER A 145 -11.70 2.19 -2.13
C SER A 145 -11.13 1.11 -3.06
N GLY A 146 -11.15 -0.14 -2.63
CA GLY A 146 -10.73 -1.28 -3.45
C GLY A 146 -11.52 -1.41 -4.74
N TYR A 147 -12.86 -1.26 -4.65
CA TYR A 147 -13.73 -1.31 -5.83
C TYR A 147 -13.38 -0.22 -6.84
N ILE A 148 -13.24 1.03 -6.39
CA ILE A 148 -12.91 2.15 -7.28
C ILE A 148 -11.55 1.94 -7.96
N ILE A 149 -10.54 1.43 -7.25
CA ILE A 149 -9.23 1.14 -7.85
C ILE A 149 -9.33 0.06 -8.92
N ILE A 150 -10.03 -1.04 -8.65
CA ILE A 150 -10.21 -2.12 -9.64
C ILE A 150 -10.89 -1.56 -10.89
N VAL A 151 -12.02 -0.88 -10.72
CA VAL A 151 -12.79 -0.32 -11.85
C VAL A 151 -11.94 0.68 -12.63
N LEU A 152 -11.32 1.65 -11.95
CA LEU A 152 -10.52 2.69 -12.60
C LEU A 152 -9.35 2.08 -13.39
N SER A 153 -8.62 1.13 -12.78
CA SER A 153 -7.45 0.51 -13.40
C SER A 153 -7.82 -0.36 -14.60
N LYS A 154 -8.92 -1.11 -14.51
CA LYS A 154 -9.40 -1.94 -15.64
C LYS A 154 -9.95 -1.08 -16.79
N LEU A 155 -10.63 0.03 -16.50
CA LEU A 155 -11.06 0.98 -17.53
C LEU A 155 -9.86 1.62 -18.24
N ILE A 156 -8.84 2.04 -17.49
CA ILE A 156 -7.61 2.62 -18.05
C ILE A 156 -6.87 1.57 -18.90
N SER A 157 -6.68 0.36 -18.36
CA SER A 157 -6.04 -0.73 -19.08
C SER A 157 -6.78 -1.10 -20.36
N GLY A 158 -8.11 -1.11 -20.34
CA GLY A 158 -8.94 -1.37 -21.52
C GLY A 158 -8.89 -0.25 -22.55
N ALA A 159 -8.80 1.01 -22.12
CA ALA A 159 -8.73 2.17 -23.00
C ALA A 159 -7.37 2.33 -23.70
N ILE A 160 -6.27 2.02 -23.01
CA ILE A 160 -4.90 2.16 -23.54
C ILE A 160 -4.47 0.90 -24.30
N GLY A 161 -4.88 -0.29 -23.83
CA GLY A 161 -4.51 -1.58 -24.41
C GLY A 161 -3.08 -2.02 -24.08
N ASN A 162 -2.90 -3.28 -23.68
CA ASN A 162 -1.59 -3.92 -23.45
C ASN A 162 -0.60 -3.15 -22.53
N ILE A 163 -1.09 -2.52 -21.45
CA ILE A 163 -0.23 -1.97 -20.41
C ILE A 163 -0.19 -2.89 -19.18
N PRO A 164 0.95 -2.97 -18.47
CA PRO A 164 1.01 -3.62 -17.16
C PRO A 164 0.00 -3.01 -16.19
N ILE A 165 -0.61 -3.83 -15.34
CA ILE A 165 -1.69 -3.41 -14.45
C ILE A 165 -1.22 -2.37 -13.43
N GLU A 166 0.03 -2.48 -12.95
CA GLU A 166 0.66 -1.51 -12.07
C GLU A 166 0.72 -0.12 -12.72
N ASN A 167 1.03 -0.04 -14.01
CA ASN A 167 1.03 1.23 -14.73
C ASN A 167 -0.38 1.80 -14.87
N ALA A 168 -1.40 0.95 -15.06
CA ALA A 168 -2.80 1.39 -15.11
C ALA A 168 -3.24 2.00 -13.76
N ILE A 169 -2.87 1.37 -12.64
CA ILE A 169 -3.14 1.88 -11.29
C ILE A 169 -2.43 3.22 -11.09
N GLN A 170 -1.14 3.32 -11.42
CA GLN A 170 -0.34 4.55 -11.30
C GLN A 170 -0.90 5.71 -12.14
N ILE A 171 -1.35 5.44 -13.37
CA ILE A 171 -2.03 6.45 -14.20
C ILE A 171 -3.31 6.92 -13.49
N GLY A 172 -4.11 6.00 -12.94
CA GLY A 172 -5.30 6.34 -12.16
C GLY A 172 -5.01 7.27 -10.98
N ILE A 173 -3.95 6.98 -10.22
CA ILE A 173 -3.47 7.82 -9.12
C ILE A 173 -3.08 9.22 -9.61
N ILE A 174 -2.31 9.32 -10.69
CA ILE A 174 -1.86 10.61 -11.25
C ILE A 174 -3.06 11.44 -11.74
N LEU A 175 -4.08 10.81 -12.34
CA LEU A 175 -5.30 11.48 -12.78
C LEU A 175 -6.17 11.99 -11.62
N ILE A 176 -6.01 11.44 -10.42
CA ILE A 176 -6.68 11.91 -9.20
C ILE A 176 -6.03 13.19 -8.66
N VAL A 177 -4.73 13.42 -8.88
CA VAL A 177 -3.99 14.55 -8.29
C VAL A 177 -4.60 15.94 -8.60
N PRO A 178 -5.07 16.25 -9.82
CA PRO A 178 -5.77 17.52 -10.08
C PRO A 178 -7.03 17.72 -9.23
N ILE A 179 -7.78 16.64 -8.97
CA ILE A 179 -8.98 16.66 -8.11
C ILE A 179 -8.54 16.96 -6.67
N TYR A 180 -7.52 16.27 -6.19
CA TYR A 180 -6.91 16.49 -4.88
C TYR A 180 -6.47 17.94 -4.68
N ILE A 181 -5.67 18.50 -5.59
CA ILE A 181 -5.20 19.90 -5.52
C ILE A 181 -6.40 20.87 -5.52
N SER A 182 -7.42 20.61 -6.34
CA SER A 182 -8.61 21.45 -6.43
C SER A 182 -9.45 21.43 -5.15
N LEU A 183 -9.59 20.27 -4.51
CA LEU A 183 -10.30 20.12 -3.23
C LEU A 183 -9.53 20.77 -2.09
N SER A 184 -8.22 20.53 -2.01
CA SER A 184 -7.33 21.20 -1.05
C SER A 184 -7.39 22.71 -1.20
N TRP A 185 -7.42 23.25 -2.43
CA TRP A 185 -7.59 24.67 -2.68
C TRP A 185 -8.93 25.22 -2.18
N LYS A 186 -10.04 24.49 -2.39
CA LYS A 186 -11.37 24.88 -1.88
C LYS A 186 -11.37 24.93 -0.35
N LEU A 187 -10.74 23.96 0.30
CA LEU A 187 -10.59 23.92 1.75
C LEU A 187 -9.73 25.09 2.25
N VAL A 188 -8.56 25.32 1.67
CA VAL A 188 -7.68 26.44 2.05
C VAL A 188 -8.37 27.79 1.85
N SER A 189 -9.16 27.94 0.77
CA SER A 189 -9.87 29.18 0.47
C SER A 189 -10.95 29.56 1.49
N ILE A 190 -11.49 28.59 2.23
CA ILE A 190 -12.43 28.85 3.34
C ILE A 190 -11.73 29.05 4.69
N LEU A 191 -10.45 28.69 4.79
CA LEU A 191 -9.62 28.83 6.00
C LEU A 191 -8.83 30.14 6.03
N ILE A 192 -8.38 30.61 4.87
CA ILE A 192 -7.48 31.75 4.70
C ILE A 192 -8.06 32.73 3.67
N GLU A 193 -7.94 34.03 3.93
CA GLU A 193 -8.45 35.08 3.05
C GLU A 193 -7.41 35.53 2.01
N THR A 194 -6.14 35.68 2.40
CA THR A 194 -5.14 36.30 1.52
C THR A 194 -4.62 35.32 0.44
N PRO A 195 -4.50 35.74 -0.83
CA PRO A 195 -4.08 34.83 -1.91
C PRO A 195 -2.69 34.21 -1.72
N VAL A 196 -1.73 34.97 -1.19
CA VAL A 196 -0.35 34.49 -0.96
C VAL A 196 -0.34 33.39 0.10
N GLU A 197 -1.03 33.61 1.22
CA GLU A 197 -1.12 32.61 2.29
C GLU A 197 -1.93 31.38 1.84
N ARG A 198 -2.92 31.53 0.94
CA ARG A 198 -3.61 30.38 0.33
C ARG A 198 -2.65 29.51 -0.47
N VAL A 199 -1.80 30.10 -1.30
CA VAL A 199 -0.79 29.34 -2.08
C VAL A 199 0.19 28.64 -1.14
N LEU A 200 0.69 29.34 -0.12
CA LEU A 200 1.61 28.75 0.85
C LEU A 200 0.96 27.62 1.66
N LEU A 201 -0.24 27.82 2.19
CA LEU A 201 -0.94 26.78 2.96
C LEU A 201 -1.32 25.59 2.10
N LEU A 202 -1.74 25.80 0.85
CA LEU A 202 -1.94 24.72 -0.12
C LEU A 202 -0.63 23.95 -0.30
N GLY A 203 0.48 24.64 -0.54
CA GLY A 203 1.80 24.03 -0.69
C GLY A 203 2.18 23.19 0.52
N ILE A 204 1.96 23.68 1.74
CA ILE A 204 2.26 22.94 2.99
C ILE A 204 1.38 21.69 3.11
N ILE A 205 0.06 21.80 2.89
CA ILE A 205 -0.85 20.65 3.00
C ILE A 205 -0.49 19.59 1.97
N VAL A 206 -0.26 19.99 0.71
CA VAL A 206 0.10 19.08 -0.38
C VAL A 206 1.45 18.41 -0.13
N SER A 207 2.43 19.15 0.39
CA SER A 207 3.80 18.64 0.63
C SER A 207 3.99 17.94 1.97
N SER A 208 2.98 17.93 2.85
CA SER A 208 3.02 17.20 4.14
C SER A 208 3.18 15.70 3.94
N GLY A 209 3.24 14.90 5.01
CA GLY A 209 3.64 13.48 4.93
C GLY A 209 2.82 12.57 3.98
N THR A 210 1.67 13.02 3.45
CA THR A 210 0.92 12.32 2.38
C THR A 210 1.47 12.55 0.97
N PHE A 211 2.43 13.47 0.79
CA PHE A 211 3.00 13.84 -0.51
C PHE A 211 3.49 12.66 -1.34
N PRO A 212 4.17 11.63 -0.79
CA PRO A 212 4.61 10.50 -1.59
C PRO A 212 3.48 9.75 -2.29
N MET A 213 2.27 9.77 -1.74
CA MET A 213 1.10 9.10 -2.33
C MET A 213 0.72 9.64 -3.69
N LEU A 214 1.08 10.90 -3.98
CA LEU A 214 0.76 11.55 -5.25
C LEU A 214 1.64 11.05 -6.41
N PHE A 215 2.75 10.36 -6.12
CA PHE A 215 3.75 9.89 -7.07
C PHE A 215 3.55 8.41 -7.42
N GLY A 216 2.33 8.02 -7.78
CA GLY A 216 2.03 6.65 -8.22
C GLY A 216 2.33 5.58 -7.15
N TYR A 217 2.26 5.94 -5.87
CA TYR A 217 2.38 5.00 -4.77
C TYR A 217 1.10 4.14 -4.72
N ILE A 218 1.24 2.84 -4.93
CA ILE A 218 0.09 1.96 -5.19
C ILE A 218 -0.59 1.61 -3.87
N GLU A 219 -1.64 2.36 -3.53
CA GLU A 219 -2.45 2.13 -2.33
C GLU A 219 -3.94 2.44 -2.52
N THR A 220 -4.78 1.81 -1.69
CA THR A 220 -6.23 2.08 -1.68
C THR A 220 -6.59 3.44 -1.09
N TYR A 221 -5.73 3.97 -0.22
CA TYR A 221 -6.09 5.07 0.66
C TYR A 221 -6.11 6.45 -0.02
N ILE A 222 -5.57 6.61 -1.24
CA ILE A 222 -5.60 7.92 -1.92
C ILE A 222 -7.04 8.43 -2.15
N ILE A 223 -7.98 7.52 -2.35
CA ILE A 223 -9.41 7.84 -2.51
C ILE A 223 -10.00 8.26 -1.17
N LEU A 224 -9.65 7.55 -0.09
CA LEU A 224 -10.01 7.94 1.27
C LEU A 224 -9.54 9.36 1.59
N TYR A 225 -8.35 9.74 1.12
CA TYR A 225 -7.83 11.08 1.34
C TYR A 225 -8.73 12.18 0.73
N LEU A 226 -9.22 11.98 -0.51
CA LEU A 226 -10.22 12.88 -1.10
C LEU A 226 -11.50 12.93 -0.26
N GLY A 227 -11.95 11.77 0.22
CA GLY A 227 -13.12 11.64 1.08
C GLY A 227 -13.00 12.44 2.38
N ILE A 228 -11.85 12.34 3.07
CA ILE A 228 -11.56 13.10 4.30
C ILE A 228 -11.53 14.61 4.02
N LEU A 229 -10.90 15.05 2.93
CA LEU A 229 -10.90 16.47 2.55
C LEU A 229 -12.31 17.00 2.28
N LEU A 230 -13.14 16.22 1.56
CA LEU A 230 -14.55 16.56 1.31
C LEU A 230 -15.37 16.57 2.60
N TYR A 231 -15.12 15.63 3.51
CA TYR A 231 -15.77 15.58 4.82
C TYR A 231 -15.43 16.82 5.66
N ILE A 232 -14.15 17.19 5.75
CA ILE A 232 -13.72 18.41 6.46
C ILE A 232 -14.31 19.65 5.79
N TYR A 233 -14.23 19.77 4.46
CA TYR A 233 -14.75 20.91 3.71
C TYR A 233 -16.27 21.09 3.90
N SER A 234 -17.04 20.02 3.73
CA SER A 234 -18.50 20.05 3.90
C SER A 234 -18.90 20.35 5.35
N SER A 235 -18.19 19.79 6.33
CA SER A 235 -18.37 20.08 7.76
C SER A 235 -18.16 21.55 8.09
N ILE A 236 -17.08 22.17 7.61
CA ILE A 236 -16.82 23.60 7.85
C ILE A 236 -17.86 24.47 7.14
N LYS A 237 -18.25 24.12 5.90
CA LYS A 237 -19.31 24.84 5.17
C LYS A 237 -20.65 24.77 5.89
N TYR A 238 -21.01 23.62 6.45
CA TYR A 238 -22.18 23.47 7.30
C TYR A 238 -22.10 24.36 8.55
N LEU A 239 -20.97 24.34 9.27
CA LEU A 239 -20.77 25.16 10.47
C LEU A 239 -20.77 26.67 10.19
N LYS A 240 -20.43 27.08 8.96
CA LYS A 240 -20.55 28.47 8.47
C LYS A 240 -21.97 28.81 7.97
N GLY A 241 -22.90 27.86 7.98
CA GLY A 241 -24.30 28.06 7.59
C GLY A 241 -24.57 27.94 6.08
N ASN A 242 -23.61 27.43 5.30
CA ASN A 242 -23.71 27.33 3.84
C ASN A 242 -24.24 25.98 3.33
N LEU A 243 -24.40 24.98 4.20
CA LEU A 243 -24.90 23.63 3.86
C LEU A 243 -25.87 23.14 4.93
N SER A 244 -26.67 22.12 4.60
CA SER A 244 -27.53 21.40 5.55
C SER A 244 -26.75 20.35 6.35
N LEU A 245 -27.30 19.93 7.49
CA LEU A 245 -26.66 18.92 8.36
C LEU A 245 -26.54 17.54 7.69
N ILE A 246 -27.42 17.26 6.72
CA ILE A 246 -27.45 16.00 5.97
C ILE A 246 -26.14 15.76 5.22
N VAL A 247 -25.52 16.81 4.67
CA VAL A 247 -24.32 16.67 3.82
C VAL A 247 -23.12 16.09 4.58
N PRO A 248 -22.67 16.65 5.73
CA PRO A 248 -21.56 16.04 6.47
C PRO A 248 -21.88 14.63 6.98
N PHE A 249 -23.14 14.31 7.30
CA PHE A 249 -23.55 12.96 7.69
C PHE A 249 -23.47 11.96 6.52
N ALA A 250 -23.96 12.33 5.34
CA ALA A 250 -23.81 11.53 4.12
C ALA A 250 -22.33 11.32 3.78
N MET A 251 -21.52 12.39 3.85
CA MET A 251 -20.08 12.31 3.63
C MET A 251 -19.39 11.39 4.66
N PHE A 252 -19.84 11.38 5.91
CA PHE A 252 -19.33 10.45 6.91
C PHE A 252 -19.63 8.98 6.53
N GLY A 253 -20.85 8.71 6.06
CA GLY A 253 -21.22 7.39 5.53
C GLY A 253 -20.33 6.95 4.37
N ILE A 254 -20.01 7.87 3.45
CA ILE A 254 -19.09 7.60 2.32
C ILE A 254 -17.68 7.29 2.82
N ILE A 255 -17.08 8.12 3.68
CA ILE A 255 -15.70 7.86 4.17
C ILE A 255 -15.62 6.57 4.99
N PHE A 256 -16.70 6.19 5.69
CA PHE A 256 -16.80 4.92 6.38
C PHE A 256 -16.76 3.73 5.42
N CYS A 257 -17.46 3.80 4.28
CA CYS A 257 -17.35 2.76 3.26
C CYS A 257 -16.02 2.78 2.50
N LEU A 258 -15.37 3.95 2.38
CA LEU A 258 -14.01 4.05 1.83
C LEU A 258 -13.00 3.34 2.76
N HIS A 259 -13.16 3.47 4.07
CA HIS A 259 -12.39 2.71 5.05
C HIS A 259 -13.10 2.67 6.41
N PHE A 260 -13.44 1.48 6.90
CA PHE A 260 -14.21 1.30 8.14
C PHE A 260 -13.51 1.87 9.37
N GLY A 261 -12.17 1.95 9.36
CA GLY A 261 -11.38 2.62 10.39
C GLY A 261 -11.74 4.09 10.63
N THR A 262 -12.39 4.80 9.69
CA THR A 262 -12.85 6.19 9.92
C THR A 262 -13.93 6.31 10.98
N ILE A 263 -14.44 5.19 11.50
CA ILE A 263 -15.29 5.16 12.69
C ILE A 263 -14.65 5.88 13.89
N ILE A 264 -13.31 5.99 13.95
CA ILE A 264 -12.63 6.80 14.97
C ILE A 264 -13.05 8.28 14.94
N PHE A 265 -13.54 8.77 13.81
CA PHE A 265 -14.07 10.14 13.68
C PHE A 265 -15.53 10.26 14.12
N LEU A 266 -16.22 9.20 14.56
CA LEU A 266 -17.61 9.26 15.04
C LEU A 266 -17.87 10.33 16.12
N PRO A 267 -16.92 10.69 17.01
CA PRO A 267 -17.11 11.82 17.94
C PRO A 267 -17.39 13.17 17.27
N THR A 268 -17.00 13.40 16.01
CA THR A 268 -17.41 14.63 15.29
C THR A 268 -18.88 14.61 14.90
N ILE A 269 -19.47 13.42 14.67
CA ILE A 269 -20.91 13.25 14.50
C ILE A 269 -21.63 13.53 15.82
N GLY A 270 -21.13 12.99 16.93
CA GLY A 270 -21.63 13.32 18.28
C GLY A 270 -21.60 14.83 18.56
N TYR A 271 -20.53 15.50 18.15
CA TYR A 271 -20.43 16.96 18.22
C TYR A 271 -21.52 17.67 17.42
N PHE A 272 -21.81 17.25 16.20
CA PHE A 272 -22.89 17.85 15.41
C PHE A 272 -24.26 17.67 16.07
N ILE A 273 -24.54 16.48 16.62
CA ILE A 273 -25.78 16.21 17.35
C ILE A 273 -25.89 17.18 18.54
N TYR A 274 -24.86 17.24 19.39
CA TYR A 274 -24.80 18.17 20.52
C TYR A 274 -24.97 19.63 20.09
N HIS A 275 -24.26 20.08 19.06
CA HIS A 275 -24.32 21.45 18.56
C HIS A 275 -25.73 21.86 18.10
N ASN A 276 -26.50 20.92 17.54
CA ASN A 276 -27.84 21.19 16.98
C ASN A 276 -28.98 21.02 17.98
N MET A 277 -28.82 20.15 18.98
CA MET A 277 -29.83 19.97 20.04
C MET A 277 -30.14 21.28 20.77
N HIS A 278 -29.16 22.17 20.91
CA HIS A 278 -29.32 23.44 21.61
C HIS A 278 -29.79 24.63 20.73
N LYS A 279 -29.99 24.45 19.40
CA LYS A 279 -30.25 25.55 18.45
C LYS A 279 -31.56 25.45 17.65
N PHE A 280 -32.58 24.74 18.15
CA PHE A 280 -33.87 24.51 17.46
C PHE A 280 -33.79 23.78 16.09
N ARG A 281 -32.60 23.34 15.65
CA ARG A 281 -32.36 22.48 14.46
C ARG A 281 -32.43 20.98 14.76
N GLY A 282 -32.93 20.59 15.94
CA GLY A 282 -33.04 19.18 16.35
C GLY A 282 -33.84 18.30 15.37
N LYS A 283 -34.74 18.88 14.58
CA LYS A 283 -35.55 18.17 13.58
C LYS A 283 -34.73 17.61 12.40
N GLU A 284 -33.56 18.17 12.10
CA GLU A 284 -32.68 17.65 11.03
C GLU A 284 -31.82 16.46 11.49
N ILE A 285 -31.73 16.19 12.80
CA ILE A 285 -30.85 15.14 13.33
C ILE A 285 -31.32 13.74 12.89
N PRO A 286 -32.60 13.36 13.04
CA PRO A 286 -33.06 12.02 12.62
C PRO A 286 -32.88 11.78 11.13
N SER A 287 -33.18 12.77 10.28
CA SER A 287 -33.01 12.65 8.83
C SER A 287 -31.54 12.56 8.44
N SER A 288 -30.65 13.28 9.12
CA SER A 288 -29.20 13.20 8.87
C SER A 288 -28.62 11.83 9.26
N ILE A 289 -29.01 11.29 10.42
CA ILE A 289 -28.63 9.93 10.85
C ILE A 289 -29.18 8.89 9.85
N PHE A 290 -30.44 9.02 9.45
CA PHE A 290 -31.06 8.12 8.47
C PHE A 290 -30.29 8.13 7.15
N VAL A 291 -29.94 9.32 6.62
CA VAL A 291 -29.17 9.44 5.38
C VAL A 291 -27.77 8.84 5.51
N MET A 292 -27.08 9.03 6.64
CA MET A 292 -25.78 8.39 6.88
C MET A 292 -25.88 6.87 6.82
N ILE A 293 -26.84 6.27 7.54
CA ILE A 293 -27.06 4.82 7.55
C ILE A 293 -27.47 4.32 6.17
N LEU A 294 -28.41 5.00 5.52
CA LEU A 294 -28.86 4.67 4.17
C LEU A 294 -27.71 4.71 3.17
N THR A 295 -26.82 5.69 3.27
CA THR A 295 -25.63 5.80 2.42
C THR A 295 -24.74 4.56 2.57
N VAL A 296 -24.46 4.14 3.82
CA VAL A 296 -23.65 2.94 4.09
C VAL A 296 -24.33 1.69 3.53
N VAL A 297 -25.61 1.50 3.82
CA VAL A 297 -26.38 0.33 3.36
C VAL A 297 -26.41 0.25 1.84
N LEU A 298 -26.70 1.36 1.15
CA LEU A 298 -26.76 1.39 -0.31
C LEU A 298 -25.40 1.09 -0.95
N ILE A 299 -24.31 1.64 -0.41
CA ILE A 299 -22.96 1.37 -0.93
C ILE A 299 -22.60 -0.10 -0.72
N LEU A 300 -22.76 -0.64 0.49
CA LEU A 300 -22.41 -2.04 0.76
C LEU A 300 -23.29 -3.03 -0.01
N TRP A 301 -24.57 -2.71 -0.18
CA TRP A 301 -25.48 -3.48 -1.04
C TRP A 301 -25.04 -3.46 -2.51
N TYR A 302 -24.70 -2.28 -3.05
CA TYR A 302 -24.19 -2.14 -4.41
C TYR A 302 -22.89 -2.93 -4.64
N LEU A 303 -22.01 -2.95 -3.65
CA LEU A 303 -20.75 -3.69 -3.70
C LEU A 303 -20.90 -5.20 -3.46
N ASN A 304 -22.13 -5.68 -3.19
CA ASN A 304 -22.40 -7.05 -2.77
C ASN A 304 -21.50 -7.49 -1.57
N TYR A 305 -21.27 -6.57 -0.63
CA TYR A 305 -20.35 -6.81 0.47
C TYR A 305 -20.94 -7.84 1.46
N PRO A 306 -20.22 -8.92 1.81
CA PRO A 306 -20.74 -9.97 2.67
C PRO A 306 -21.01 -9.47 4.09
N PHE A 307 -22.28 -9.50 4.51
CA PHE A 307 -22.69 -9.04 5.83
C PHE A 307 -22.02 -9.82 6.97
N THR A 308 -21.73 -11.11 6.78
CA THR A 308 -20.99 -11.93 7.75
C THR A 308 -19.60 -11.36 8.02
N LYS A 309 -18.86 -11.00 6.96
CA LYS A 309 -17.53 -10.36 7.08
C LYS A 309 -17.61 -8.99 7.73
N PHE A 310 -18.68 -8.24 7.46
CA PHE A 310 -18.92 -6.97 8.15
C PHE A 310 -19.03 -7.20 9.66
N ILE A 311 -19.87 -8.14 10.10
CA ILE A 311 -20.05 -8.45 11.52
C ILE A 311 -18.77 -8.99 12.17
N GLU A 312 -18.03 -9.88 11.49
CA GLU A 312 -16.73 -10.41 11.95
C GLU A 312 -15.72 -9.30 12.24
N LEU A 313 -15.70 -8.24 11.43
CA LEU A 313 -14.76 -7.13 11.61
C LEU A 313 -15.00 -6.39 12.94
N PHE A 314 -16.26 -6.25 13.37
CA PHE A 314 -16.63 -5.51 14.57
C PHE A 314 -16.75 -6.38 15.83
N SER A 315 -16.95 -7.70 15.69
CA SER A 315 -17.11 -8.63 16.82
C SER A 315 -15.84 -8.81 17.67
N GLY A 316 -14.66 -8.50 17.11
CA GLY A 316 -13.35 -8.62 17.78
C GLY A 316 -12.77 -7.34 18.37
N ILE A 317 -13.42 -6.18 18.20
CA ILE A 317 -12.86 -4.87 18.58
C ILE A 317 -12.55 -4.80 20.09
N GLY A 318 -13.41 -5.37 20.94
CA GLY A 318 -13.19 -5.40 22.38
C GLY A 318 -11.92 -6.17 22.82
N LYS A 319 -11.52 -7.20 22.06
CA LYS A 319 -10.31 -7.99 22.34
C LYS A 319 -9.03 -7.27 21.88
N ARG A 320 -9.11 -6.42 20.84
CA ARG A 320 -7.96 -5.63 20.33
C ARG A 320 -7.69 -4.34 21.13
N ILE A 321 -8.67 -3.87 21.91
CA ILE A 321 -8.55 -2.65 22.73
C ILE A 321 -7.92 -2.93 24.11
N LEU A 322 -7.94 -4.18 24.58
CA LEU A 322 -7.31 -4.54 25.85
C LEU A 322 -5.79 -4.53 25.70
N ILE A 323 -5.14 -3.70 26.51
CA ILE A 323 -3.68 -3.42 26.54
C ILE A 323 -2.85 -4.64 26.94
N SER A 324 -3.49 -5.72 27.41
CA SER A 324 -2.86 -6.87 28.03
C SER A 324 -2.83 -8.07 27.10
N ASP A 325 -1.85 -8.11 26.22
CA ASP A 325 -0.85 -9.17 26.18
C ASP A 325 -0.06 -9.02 24.89
N VAL A 326 1.26 -8.88 25.03
CA VAL A 326 2.17 -9.00 23.89
C VAL A 326 2.08 -10.45 23.46
N SER A 327 1.17 -10.73 22.52
CA SER A 327 1.10 -12.06 21.93
C SER A 327 2.45 -12.40 21.29
N GLU A 328 2.79 -13.68 21.16
CA GLU A 328 4.03 -14.14 20.48
C GLU A 328 4.21 -13.58 19.06
N ASN A 329 3.15 -13.03 18.47
CA ASN A 329 3.15 -12.43 17.14
C ASN A 329 3.38 -10.92 17.11
N GLU A 330 3.50 -10.23 18.24
CA GLU A 330 3.69 -8.77 18.27
C GLU A 330 5.17 -8.38 18.38
N GLY A 331 5.61 -7.46 17.50
CA GLY A 331 6.99 -6.96 17.53
C GLY A 331 7.34 -6.15 18.78
N TYR A 332 6.34 -5.52 19.42
CA TYR A 332 6.48 -4.78 20.67
C TYR A 332 5.11 -4.43 21.30
N GLY A 333 5.09 -4.15 22.62
CA GLY A 333 3.88 -3.71 23.34
C GLY A 333 3.60 -2.20 23.26
N PHE A 334 2.39 -1.79 23.66
CA PHE A 334 1.99 -0.38 23.72
C PHE A 334 2.89 0.39 24.69
N PHE A 335 3.27 1.60 24.29
CA PHE A 335 4.16 2.50 25.03
C PHE A 335 5.54 1.92 25.40
N SER A 336 5.92 0.78 24.82
CA SER A 336 7.31 0.31 24.86
C SER A 336 8.25 1.29 24.17
N PHE A 337 9.55 1.15 24.41
CA PHE A 337 10.58 1.95 23.74
C PHE A 337 10.43 1.90 22.20
N TYR A 338 10.24 0.72 21.63
CA TYR A 338 10.08 0.53 20.17
C TYR A 338 8.80 1.20 19.64
N HIS A 339 7.69 1.09 20.37
CA HIS A 339 6.45 1.78 19.99
C HIS A 339 6.63 3.29 19.95
N LEU A 340 7.23 3.86 21.01
CA LEU A 340 7.46 5.31 21.10
C LEU A 340 8.40 5.81 20.00
N VAL A 341 9.44 5.04 19.67
CA VAL A 341 10.34 5.37 18.57
C VAL A 341 9.61 5.29 17.22
N ASN A 342 8.70 4.33 17.00
CA ASN A 342 7.89 4.29 15.78
C ASN A 342 6.95 5.49 15.65
N ILE A 343 6.27 5.87 16.73
CA ILE A 343 5.43 7.09 16.74
C ILE A 343 6.30 8.32 16.44
N LEU A 344 7.49 8.42 17.04
CA LEU A 344 8.40 9.54 16.79
C LEU A 344 8.84 9.60 15.33
N ASN A 345 9.19 8.46 14.72
CA ASN A 345 9.54 8.40 13.30
C ASN A 345 8.37 8.84 12.41
N PHE A 346 7.16 8.38 12.70
CA PHE A 346 5.98 8.81 11.97
C PHE A 346 5.76 10.33 12.11
N PHE A 347 5.91 10.89 13.30
CA PHE A 347 5.80 12.33 13.53
C PHE A 347 6.88 13.14 12.81
N ILE A 348 8.11 12.63 12.77
CA ILE A 348 9.17 13.23 11.98
C ILE A 348 8.79 13.19 10.51
N LEU A 349 8.32 12.05 9.98
CA LEU A 349 7.88 11.90 8.59
C LEU A 349 6.76 12.89 8.22
N MET A 350 5.76 13.07 9.09
CA MET A 350 4.66 14.03 8.88
C MET A 350 5.10 15.51 8.97
N GLY A 351 6.25 15.78 9.57
CA GLY A 351 6.83 17.12 9.74
C GLY A 351 6.56 17.72 11.12
N LEU A 352 7.62 18.26 11.76
CA LEU A 352 7.60 18.74 13.15
C LEU A 352 6.64 19.92 13.40
N PHE A 353 6.39 20.75 12.39
CA PHE A 353 5.55 21.95 12.52
C PHE A 353 4.10 21.65 12.88
N CYS A 354 3.61 20.45 12.56
CA CYS A 354 2.24 20.05 12.84
C CYS A 354 1.94 19.98 14.35
N PHE A 355 2.96 19.86 15.21
CA PHE A 355 2.76 19.77 16.67
C PHE A 355 2.78 21.14 17.37
N GLU A 356 3.36 22.16 16.74
CA GLU A 356 3.47 23.50 17.34
C GLU A 356 2.10 24.16 17.54
N GLY A 357 1.12 23.83 16.69
CA GLY A 357 -0.26 24.32 16.83
C GLY A 357 -0.89 23.99 18.19
N ILE A 358 -0.54 22.84 18.78
CA ILE A 358 -1.02 22.41 20.10
C ILE A 358 -0.52 23.36 21.20
N ILE A 359 0.77 23.74 21.13
CA ILE A 359 1.43 24.57 22.15
C ILE A 359 0.71 25.92 22.30
N PHE A 360 0.29 26.50 21.17
CA PHE A 360 -0.36 27.81 21.13
C PHE A 360 -1.89 27.75 21.21
N PHE A 361 -2.48 26.55 21.18
CA PHE A 361 -3.93 26.36 21.10
C PHE A 361 -4.70 27.04 22.25
N LYS A 362 -4.26 26.88 23.50
CA LYS A 362 -4.95 27.46 24.68
C LYS A 362 -5.06 28.98 24.58
N SER A 363 -4.03 29.64 24.03
CA SER A 363 -4.03 31.08 23.80
C SER A 363 -4.89 31.47 22.60
N PHE A 364 -4.90 30.67 21.54
CA PHE A 364 -5.76 30.85 20.37
C PHE A 364 -7.27 30.75 20.73
N TYR A 365 -7.67 29.72 21.47
CA TYR A 365 -9.06 29.43 21.83
C TYR A 365 -9.76 30.57 22.58
N ARG A 366 -9.02 31.33 23.40
CA ARG A 366 -9.58 32.45 24.19
C ARG A 366 -9.96 33.67 23.33
N ARG A 367 -9.47 33.77 22.10
CA ARG A 367 -9.57 34.99 21.26
C ARG A 367 -10.77 35.01 20.32
N GLU A 368 -11.15 33.86 19.75
CA GLU A 368 -12.12 33.79 18.66
C GLU A 368 -13.51 33.38 19.16
N ASN A 369 -14.49 34.30 19.17
CA ASN A 369 -15.83 34.04 19.71
C ASN A 369 -16.84 33.49 18.66
N VAL A 370 -16.70 33.85 17.38
CA VAL A 370 -17.60 33.41 16.29
C VAL A 370 -17.12 32.10 15.62
N SER A 371 -15.81 31.81 15.68
CA SER A 371 -15.17 30.62 15.10
C SER A 371 -15.22 29.39 15.99
N LYS A 372 -15.80 29.49 17.20
CA LYS A 372 -15.82 28.42 18.21
C LYS A 372 -16.35 27.08 17.70
N PRO A 373 -17.43 27.01 16.89
CA PRO A 373 -17.92 25.72 16.42
C PRO A 373 -16.96 25.00 15.46
N MET A 374 -16.39 25.76 14.51
CA MET A 374 -15.40 25.25 13.57
C MET A 374 -14.12 24.80 14.30
N VAL A 375 -13.64 25.61 15.24
CA VAL A 375 -12.45 25.30 16.04
C VAL A 375 -12.65 24.03 16.85
N LEU A 376 -13.82 23.85 17.47
CA LEU A 376 -14.13 22.66 18.26
C LEU A 376 -14.26 21.41 17.38
N PHE A 377 -14.90 21.51 16.22
CA PHE A 377 -14.92 20.43 15.23
C PHE A 377 -13.50 20.00 14.82
N LEU A 378 -12.66 20.95 14.43
CA LEU A 378 -11.27 20.68 14.04
C LEU A 378 -10.44 20.09 15.19
N LEU A 379 -10.69 20.54 16.43
CA LEU A 379 -10.02 19.98 17.60
C LEU A 379 -10.44 18.54 17.88
N ILE A 380 -11.73 18.23 17.82
CA ILE A 380 -12.23 16.86 18.01
C ILE A 380 -11.65 15.96 16.92
N PHE A 381 -11.70 16.40 15.65
CA PHE A 381 -11.13 15.66 14.53
C PHE A 381 -9.61 15.44 14.71
N SER A 382 -8.86 16.49 15.09
CA SER A 382 -7.42 16.43 15.37
C SER A 382 -7.09 15.50 16.54
N LEU A 383 -7.88 15.53 17.61
CA LEU A 383 -7.68 14.66 18.78
C LEU A 383 -7.91 13.19 18.42
N MET A 384 -8.98 12.90 17.66
CA MET A 384 -9.24 11.53 17.19
C MET A 384 -8.15 11.03 16.23
N SER A 385 -7.63 11.92 15.37
CA SER A 385 -6.48 11.61 14.51
C SER A 385 -5.23 11.23 15.32
N LEU A 386 -4.95 11.97 16.41
CA LEU A 386 -3.81 11.70 17.29
C LEU A 386 -3.98 10.40 18.08
N ILE A 387 -5.19 10.17 18.62
CA ILE A 387 -5.53 8.92 19.33
C ILE A 387 -5.37 7.72 18.40
N PHE A 388 -5.82 7.83 17.14
CA PHE A 388 -5.64 6.77 16.16
C PHE A 388 -4.17 6.40 16.01
N VAL A 389 -3.29 7.37 15.74
CA VAL A 389 -1.87 7.12 15.52
C VAL A 389 -1.19 6.53 16.76
N ILE A 390 -1.53 7.00 17.97
CA ILE A 390 -0.94 6.50 19.21
C ILE A 390 -1.39 5.07 19.51
N LEU A 391 -2.61 4.70 19.12
CA LEU A 391 -3.18 3.38 19.40
C LEU A 391 -3.05 2.40 18.21
N PHE A 392 -2.51 2.86 17.07
CA PHE A 392 -2.38 2.03 15.89
C PHE A 392 -1.27 1.00 16.06
N ARG A 393 -1.61 -0.26 15.78
CA ARG A 393 -0.64 -1.35 15.64
C ARG A 393 -0.74 -1.90 14.24
N SER A 394 0.39 -1.86 13.54
CA SER A 394 0.52 -2.43 12.21
C SER A 394 0.70 -3.94 12.29
N GLU A 395 0.02 -4.68 11.40
CA GLU A 395 0.16 -6.13 11.23
C GLU A 395 1.42 -6.50 10.42
N ILE A 396 2.03 -5.53 9.72
CA ILE A 396 3.22 -5.68 8.87
C ILE A 396 4.41 -4.78 9.24
N GLY A 397 4.27 -3.94 10.27
CA GLY A 397 5.26 -2.97 10.73
C GLY A 397 4.88 -1.52 10.36
N ILE A 398 4.98 -0.59 11.32
CA ILE A 398 4.55 0.82 11.14
C ILE A 398 5.29 1.51 9.98
N SER A 399 6.54 1.13 9.70
CA SER A 399 7.29 1.68 8.58
C SER A 399 6.77 1.25 7.20
N ARG A 400 5.96 0.18 7.12
CA ARG A 400 5.21 -0.22 5.92
C ARG A 400 3.83 0.46 5.90
N ASP A 401 3.09 0.42 7.02
CA ASP A 401 1.75 1.05 7.17
C ASP A 401 1.78 2.56 7.48
N TRP A 402 2.82 3.27 7.05
CA TRP A 402 2.94 4.70 7.32
C TRP A 402 1.87 5.51 6.58
N ASP A 403 1.38 4.97 5.47
CA ASP A 403 0.42 5.55 4.53
C ASP A 403 -1.00 5.66 5.12
N VAL A 404 -1.55 4.58 5.67
CA VAL A 404 -2.83 4.63 6.38
C VAL A 404 -2.75 5.61 7.54
N LEU A 405 -1.66 5.61 8.30
CA LEU A 405 -1.44 6.57 9.38
C LEU A 405 -1.43 8.01 8.87
N ALA A 406 -0.72 8.29 7.78
CA ALA A 406 -0.60 9.64 7.21
C ALA A 406 -1.95 10.22 6.80
N ILE A 407 -2.83 9.40 6.20
CA ILE A 407 -4.15 9.85 5.76
C ILE A 407 -5.05 10.14 6.94
N PHE A 408 -5.09 9.26 7.95
CA PHE A 408 -5.83 9.52 9.18
C PHE A 408 -5.28 10.73 9.95
N PHE A 409 -3.98 11.01 9.84
CA PHE A 409 -3.33 12.17 10.45
C PHE A 409 -3.55 13.50 9.71
N THR A 410 -4.18 13.47 8.54
CA THR A 410 -4.47 14.66 7.73
C THR A 410 -5.20 15.74 8.53
N GLY A 411 -6.23 15.36 9.29
CA GLY A 411 -7.04 16.35 10.00
C GLY A 411 -6.26 17.05 11.12
N PHE A 412 -5.37 16.32 11.78
CA PHE A 412 -4.39 16.89 12.71
C PHE A 412 -3.50 17.91 12.01
N THR A 413 -2.93 17.52 10.86
CA THR A 413 -2.04 18.37 10.05
C THR A 413 -2.73 19.69 9.66
N ILE A 414 -3.93 19.60 9.09
CA ILE A 414 -4.69 20.79 8.64
C ILE A 414 -5.07 21.69 9.82
N ALA A 415 -5.62 21.12 10.90
CA ALA A 415 -6.07 21.89 12.05
C ALA A 415 -4.91 22.63 12.72
N ASN A 416 -3.81 21.93 13.01
CA ASN A 416 -2.69 22.51 13.75
C ASN A 416 -1.89 23.53 12.93
N LEU A 417 -1.69 23.29 11.64
CA LEU A 417 -1.06 24.29 10.76
C LEU A 417 -1.93 25.55 10.65
N TRP A 418 -3.25 25.39 10.57
CA TRP A 418 -4.16 26.53 10.56
C TRP A 418 -4.10 27.29 11.90
N PHE A 419 -4.13 26.61 13.04
CA PHE A 419 -3.98 27.25 14.35
C PHE A 419 -2.65 28.02 14.47
N LEU A 420 -1.55 27.40 14.04
CA LEU A 420 -0.21 28.01 14.09
C LEU A 420 -0.15 29.29 13.25
N VAL A 421 -0.64 29.24 12.01
CA VAL A 421 -0.64 30.37 11.09
C VAL A 421 -1.54 31.50 11.60
N MET A 422 -2.75 31.18 12.05
CA MET A 422 -3.72 32.18 12.53
C MET A 422 -3.34 32.79 13.88
N TYR A 423 -2.41 32.18 14.61
CA TYR A 423 -1.91 32.73 15.87
C TYR A 423 -0.91 33.87 15.67
N ILE A 424 -0.32 34.03 14.48
CA ILE A 424 0.64 35.10 14.13
C ILE A 424 -0.11 36.34 13.63
N ASN A 425 0.13 37.49 14.26
CA ASN A 425 -0.60 38.72 13.95
C ASN A 425 -0.04 39.46 12.74
N ASP A 426 1.29 39.67 12.70
CA ASP A 426 1.95 40.40 11.61
C ASP A 426 1.90 39.60 10.28
N PRO A 427 1.26 40.14 9.21
CA PRO A 427 1.07 39.39 7.96
C PRO A 427 2.37 39.04 7.24
N LEU A 428 3.33 39.97 7.19
CA LEU A 428 4.60 39.73 6.50
C LEU A 428 5.41 38.65 7.22
N ARG A 429 5.45 38.71 8.55
CA ARG A 429 6.10 37.71 9.39
C ARG A 429 5.43 36.34 9.25
N ARG A 430 4.09 36.30 9.27
CA ARG A 430 3.31 35.07 9.05
C ARG A 430 3.67 34.43 7.72
N GLN A 431 3.70 35.22 6.65
CA GLN A 431 4.08 34.73 5.30
C GLN A 431 5.53 34.21 5.25
N LYS A 432 6.50 34.91 5.87
CA LYS A 432 7.89 34.43 5.95
C LYS A 432 8.00 33.10 6.69
N LEU A 433 7.29 32.94 7.80
CA LEU A 433 7.27 31.70 8.57
C LEU A 433 6.61 30.56 7.80
N MET A 434 5.53 30.84 7.06
CA MET A 434 4.92 29.87 6.14
C MET A 434 5.87 29.44 5.02
N VAL A 435 6.73 30.33 4.51
CA VAL A 435 7.78 29.96 3.53
C VAL A 435 8.80 29.00 4.13
N ILE A 436 9.18 29.18 5.40
CA ILE A 436 10.05 28.23 6.11
C ILE A 436 9.36 26.86 6.20
N ILE A 437 8.13 26.81 6.73
CA ILE A 437 7.38 25.57 6.89
C ILE A 437 7.25 24.85 5.54
N PHE A 438 6.83 25.58 4.49
CA PHE A 438 6.69 25.02 3.15
C PHE A 438 8.00 24.44 2.62
N GLY A 439 9.09 25.22 2.67
CA GLY A 439 10.39 24.83 2.14
C GLY A 439 11.01 23.62 2.84
N ILE A 440 10.91 23.57 4.17
CA ILE A 440 11.40 22.43 4.95
C ILE A 440 10.56 21.18 4.68
N THR A 441 9.24 21.30 4.72
CA THR A 441 8.32 20.17 4.52
C THR A 441 8.45 19.58 3.11
N ILE A 442 8.50 20.42 2.06
CA ILE A 442 8.63 19.90 0.69
C ILE A 442 9.96 19.21 0.43
N LEU A 443 11.08 19.73 0.96
CA LEU A 443 12.40 19.13 0.79
C LEU A 443 12.53 17.79 1.53
N GLN A 444 11.95 17.71 2.73
CA GLN A 444 11.86 16.46 3.48
C GLN A 444 11.05 15.41 2.70
N SER A 445 9.83 15.72 2.30
CA SER A 445 8.97 14.77 1.58
C SER A 445 9.52 14.40 0.20
N SER A 446 10.20 15.33 -0.48
CA SER A 446 10.86 15.06 -1.76
C SER A 446 11.99 14.03 -1.63
N SER A 447 12.65 13.94 -0.47
CA SER A 447 13.69 12.92 -0.22
C SER A 447 13.10 11.51 -0.26
N PHE A 448 11.90 11.32 0.28
CA PHE A 448 11.16 10.05 0.19
C PHE A 448 10.78 9.74 -1.26
N VAL A 449 10.26 10.73 -2.00
CA VAL A 449 9.83 10.56 -3.40
C VAL A 449 11.00 10.16 -4.29
N ILE A 450 12.11 10.91 -4.22
CA ILE A 450 13.30 10.65 -5.03
C ILE A 450 13.90 9.28 -4.71
N LEU A 451 13.84 8.86 -3.45
CA LEU A 451 14.29 7.53 -3.05
C LEU A 451 13.46 6.42 -3.72
N ASN A 452 12.14 6.52 -3.66
CA ASN A 452 11.24 5.48 -4.15
C ASN A 452 11.04 5.49 -5.67
N SER A 453 11.50 6.54 -6.35
CA SER A 453 11.59 6.57 -7.82
C SER A 453 12.79 5.81 -8.39
N HIS A 454 13.65 5.24 -7.51
CA HIS A 454 14.80 4.41 -7.87
C HIS A 454 14.69 3.04 -7.19
N GLU A 455 14.48 2.01 -8.01
CA GLU A 455 14.21 0.64 -7.54
C GLU A 455 15.30 0.09 -6.61
N ILE A 456 16.58 0.26 -6.96
CA ILE A 456 17.71 -0.26 -6.16
C ILE A 456 17.77 0.42 -4.79
N SER A 457 17.64 1.74 -4.74
CA SER A 457 17.70 2.49 -3.49
C SER A 457 16.49 2.18 -2.60
N ALA A 458 15.28 2.08 -3.17
CA ALA A 458 14.07 1.67 -2.45
C ALA A 458 14.19 0.24 -1.89
N ARG A 459 14.65 -0.72 -2.69
CA ARG A 459 14.87 -2.10 -2.25
C ARG A 459 15.88 -2.17 -1.11
N THR A 460 17.02 -1.49 -1.26
CA THR A 460 18.08 -1.45 -0.23
C THR A 460 17.55 -0.87 1.09
N ARG A 461 16.73 0.19 1.02
CA ARG A 461 16.04 0.72 2.20
C ARG A 461 15.08 -0.30 2.78
N PHE A 462 14.24 -0.93 1.96
CA PHE A 462 13.26 -1.90 2.42
C PHE A 462 13.91 -3.05 3.18
N GLU A 463 14.97 -3.65 2.63
CA GLU A 463 15.76 -4.70 3.29
C GLU A 463 16.33 -4.24 4.64
N THR A 464 16.72 -2.96 4.76
CA THR A 464 17.22 -2.36 6.00
C THR A 464 16.14 -2.19 7.07
N LEU A 465 14.86 -2.13 6.70
CA LEU A 465 13.75 -1.97 7.66
C LEU A 465 13.36 -3.28 8.35
N ILE A 466 13.70 -4.43 7.75
CA ILE A 466 13.28 -5.75 8.24
C ILE A 466 14.05 -6.09 9.50
N ASP A 467 13.39 -6.00 10.66
CA ASP A 467 14.00 -6.27 11.95
C ASP A 467 12.94 -6.71 12.96
N ASN A 468 13.24 -7.79 13.69
CA ASN A 468 12.30 -8.43 14.61
C ASN A 468 11.97 -7.63 15.87
N ARG A 469 12.71 -6.56 16.15
CA ARG A 469 12.40 -5.62 17.24
C ARG A 469 11.34 -4.60 16.85
N TRP A 470 11.18 -4.37 15.55
CA TRP A 470 10.33 -3.30 15.02
C TRP A 470 9.09 -3.85 14.33
N TRP A 471 9.16 -5.07 13.79
CA TRP A 471 8.08 -5.69 13.03
C TRP A 471 7.55 -6.95 13.72
N PRO A 472 6.23 -7.19 13.68
CA PRO A 472 5.65 -8.45 14.13
C PRO A 472 6.14 -9.63 13.29
N LYS A 473 6.07 -10.84 13.85
CA LYS A 473 6.47 -12.09 13.17
C LYS A 473 5.77 -12.25 11.80
N SER A 474 4.47 -11.93 11.75
CA SER A 474 3.67 -11.91 10.52
C SER A 474 4.22 -10.95 9.46
N GLY A 475 4.65 -9.76 9.89
CA GLY A 475 5.24 -8.74 9.01
C GLY A 475 6.58 -9.14 8.44
N LEU A 476 7.44 -9.79 9.24
CA LEU A 476 8.72 -10.35 8.77
C LEU A 476 8.49 -11.43 7.70
N ILE A 477 7.58 -12.37 7.96
CA ILE A 477 7.23 -13.44 7.02
C ILE A 477 6.71 -12.85 5.71
N SER A 478 5.74 -11.94 5.78
CA SER A 478 5.19 -11.26 4.59
C SER A 478 6.28 -10.54 3.79
N ALA A 479 7.20 -9.83 4.44
CA ALA A 479 8.24 -9.08 3.74
C ALA A 479 9.26 -9.99 3.04
N TYR A 480 9.70 -11.06 3.70
CA TYR A 480 10.58 -12.04 3.06
C TYR A 480 9.88 -12.82 1.95
N GLU A 481 8.57 -13.09 2.09
CA GLU A 481 7.77 -13.73 1.05
C GLU A 481 7.68 -12.83 -0.18
N GLU A 482 7.39 -11.56 0.01
CA GLU A 482 7.32 -10.58 -1.07
C GLU A 482 8.67 -10.35 -1.76
N LEU A 483 9.78 -10.31 -1.00
CA LEU A 483 11.13 -10.27 -1.57
C LEU A 483 11.44 -11.54 -2.37
N SER A 484 11.06 -12.71 -1.87
CA SER A 484 11.21 -13.96 -2.59
C SER A 484 10.44 -13.95 -3.92
N ILE A 485 9.18 -13.52 -3.91
CA ILE A 485 8.34 -13.37 -5.10
C ILE A 485 8.97 -12.37 -6.09
N TYR A 486 9.45 -11.23 -5.59
CA TYR A 486 10.11 -10.20 -6.39
C TYR A 486 11.34 -10.73 -7.13
N HIS A 487 12.20 -11.51 -6.46
CA HIS A 487 13.40 -12.12 -7.05
C HIS A 487 13.05 -13.28 -7.98
N ARG A 488 12.09 -14.13 -7.60
CA ARG A 488 11.58 -15.21 -8.45
C ARG A 488 11.03 -14.68 -9.77
N GLY A 489 10.28 -13.58 -9.76
CA GLY A 489 9.79 -12.91 -10.97
C GLY A 489 10.90 -12.43 -11.91
N ARG A 490 12.10 -12.15 -11.39
CA ARG A 490 13.31 -11.80 -12.14
C ARG A 490 14.19 -12.99 -12.49
N LYS A 491 13.78 -14.21 -12.14
CA LYS A 491 14.56 -15.44 -12.26
C LYS A 491 15.87 -15.43 -11.45
N GLU A 492 15.92 -14.61 -10.40
CA GLU A 492 17.03 -14.54 -9.45
C GLU A 492 16.80 -15.58 -8.35
N LEU A 493 17.25 -16.82 -8.56
CA LEU A 493 16.93 -17.94 -7.68
C LEU A 493 17.70 -17.90 -6.33
N ASP A 494 18.97 -17.47 -6.33
CA ASP A 494 19.78 -17.40 -5.10
C ASP A 494 19.23 -16.39 -4.06
N PRO A 495 18.82 -15.17 -4.45
CA PRO A 495 18.16 -14.26 -3.52
C PRO A 495 16.78 -14.75 -3.08
N ALA A 496 16.01 -15.36 -3.99
CA ALA A 496 14.68 -15.88 -3.66
C ALA A 496 14.76 -16.95 -2.57
N ILE A 497 15.71 -17.90 -2.69
CA ILE A 497 15.88 -18.95 -1.70
C ILE A 497 16.43 -18.44 -0.37
N LYS A 498 17.32 -17.42 -0.40
CA LYS A 498 17.81 -16.75 0.82
C LYS A 498 16.63 -16.25 1.65
N TYR A 499 15.66 -15.58 1.03
CA TYR A 499 14.51 -15.03 1.76
C TYR A 499 13.53 -16.11 2.21
N LEU A 500 13.28 -17.16 1.43
CA LEU A 500 12.46 -18.28 1.91
C LEU A 500 13.09 -19.00 3.10
N LYS A 501 14.43 -19.12 3.14
CA LYS A 501 15.14 -19.66 4.31
C LYS A 501 14.97 -18.77 5.55
N GLN A 502 14.97 -17.44 5.40
CA GLN A 502 14.66 -16.53 6.51
C GLN A 502 13.24 -16.76 7.05
N ILE A 503 12.26 -17.03 6.18
CA ILE A 503 10.91 -17.41 6.62
C ILE A 503 10.94 -18.74 7.36
N TRP A 504 11.66 -19.73 6.83
CA TRP A 504 11.80 -21.06 7.45
C TRP A 504 12.42 -20.99 8.86
N ASP A 505 13.39 -20.11 9.06
CA ASP A 505 14.02 -19.90 10.38
C ASP A 505 13.03 -19.27 11.40
N ILE A 506 12.05 -18.50 10.91
CA ILE A 506 11.00 -17.88 11.72
C ILE A 506 9.85 -18.86 11.99
N ASP A 507 9.43 -19.62 10.98
CA ASP A 507 8.34 -20.58 11.04
C ASP A 507 8.66 -21.82 10.19
N SER A 508 9.34 -22.79 10.83
CA SER A 508 9.64 -24.09 10.26
C SER A 508 8.47 -25.08 10.33
N THR A 509 7.30 -24.64 10.81
CA THR A 509 6.11 -25.49 10.98
C THR A 509 5.09 -25.32 9.86
N ASN A 510 5.39 -24.44 8.90
CA ASN A 510 4.52 -24.16 7.78
C ASN A 510 4.90 -25.01 6.54
N PRO A 511 4.07 -25.99 6.13
CA PRO A 511 4.34 -26.87 4.98
C PRO A 511 4.48 -26.08 3.68
N ARG A 512 3.73 -24.98 3.52
CA ARG A 512 3.79 -24.11 2.34
C ARG A 512 5.18 -23.52 2.12
N ILE A 513 5.90 -23.20 3.21
CA ILE A 513 7.24 -22.61 3.12
C ILE A 513 8.25 -23.67 2.72
N ALA A 514 8.20 -24.88 3.30
CA ALA A 514 9.02 -26.00 2.86
C ALA A 514 8.79 -26.32 1.38
N HIS A 515 7.53 -26.37 0.95
CA HIS A 515 7.15 -26.60 -0.44
C HIS A 515 7.68 -25.49 -1.37
N SER A 516 7.56 -24.22 -0.97
CA SER A 516 8.09 -23.08 -1.73
C SER A 516 9.62 -23.14 -1.88
N ILE A 517 10.35 -23.56 -0.84
CA ILE A 517 11.81 -23.76 -0.90
C ILE A 517 12.15 -24.90 -1.86
N ALA A 518 11.45 -26.03 -1.77
CA ALA A 518 11.62 -27.15 -2.68
C ALA A 518 11.38 -26.74 -4.14
N HIS A 519 10.33 -25.95 -4.40
CA HIS A 519 10.07 -25.43 -5.73
C HIS A 519 11.23 -24.60 -6.28
N ILE A 520 11.85 -23.72 -5.47
CA ILE A 520 13.02 -22.95 -5.92
C ILE A 520 14.23 -23.87 -6.19
N TYR A 521 14.51 -24.86 -5.33
CA TYR A 521 15.57 -25.83 -5.60
C TYR A 521 15.31 -26.67 -6.85
N SER A 522 14.05 -26.99 -7.16
CA SER A 522 13.67 -27.66 -8.40
C SER A 522 14.05 -26.82 -9.62
N LEU A 523 13.78 -25.51 -9.59
CA LEU A 523 14.22 -24.57 -10.63
C LEU A 523 15.76 -24.46 -10.71
N MET A 524 16.46 -24.64 -9.60
CA MET A 524 17.93 -24.71 -9.54
C MET A 524 18.49 -26.08 -9.95
N LYS A 525 17.62 -27.08 -10.20
CA LYS A 525 17.96 -28.48 -10.50
C LYS A 525 18.69 -29.22 -9.36
N ASP A 526 18.50 -28.77 -8.13
CA ASP A 526 19.06 -29.40 -6.92
C ASP A 526 18.03 -30.37 -6.30
N GLN A 527 18.00 -31.58 -6.84
CA GLN A 527 17.00 -32.59 -6.49
C GLN A 527 17.17 -33.15 -5.08
N GLU A 528 18.38 -33.11 -4.52
CA GLU A 528 18.62 -33.55 -3.14
C GLU A 528 17.94 -32.61 -2.16
N ASN A 529 18.09 -31.29 -2.36
CA ASN A 529 17.40 -30.30 -1.53
C ASN A 529 15.89 -30.30 -1.78
N VAL A 530 15.41 -30.54 -3.01
CA VAL A 530 13.97 -30.76 -3.28
C VAL A 530 13.42 -31.85 -2.38
N ILE A 531 14.04 -33.04 -2.39
CA ILE A 531 13.60 -34.18 -1.57
C ILE A 531 13.64 -33.85 -0.08
N TYR A 532 14.70 -33.18 0.39
CA TYR A 532 14.84 -32.80 1.79
C TYR A 532 13.68 -31.91 2.28
N TYR A 533 13.36 -30.84 1.53
CA TYR A 533 12.32 -29.92 1.93
C TYR A 533 10.91 -30.49 1.70
N LEU A 534 10.67 -31.25 0.64
CA LEU A 534 9.38 -31.93 0.44
C LEU A 534 9.10 -32.97 1.53
N LYS A 535 10.11 -33.71 2.01
CA LYS A 535 9.93 -34.62 3.16
C LYS A 535 9.50 -33.88 4.43
N ARG A 536 10.03 -32.66 4.65
CA ARG A 536 9.60 -31.81 5.77
C ARG A 536 8.18 -31.29 5.55
N ALA A 537 7.86 -30.81 4.36
CA ALA A 537 6.51 -30.40 3.98
C ALA A 537 5.49 -31.53 4.26
N LEU A 538 5.82 -32.75 3.83
CA LEU A 538 5.02 -33.95 4.05
C LEU A 538 4.89 -34.34 5.52
N ALA A 539 5.94 -34.18 6.33
CA ALA A 539 5.85 -34.45 7.77
C ALA A 539 4.85 -33.53 8.49
N MET A 540 4.60 -32.33 7.95
CA MET A 540 3.61 -31.37 8.45
C MET A 540 2.23 -31.55 7.79
N SER A 541 2.18 -32.06 6.56
CA SER A 541 0.95 -32.33 5.79
C SER A 541 1.00 -33.73 5.16
N PRO A 542 0.77 -34.79 5.97
CA PRO A 542 0.96 -36.17 5.53
C PRO A 542 -0.06 -36.65 4.49
N ASP A 543 -1.17 -35.94 4.35
CA ASP A 543 -2.28 -36.25 3.44
C ASP A 543 -2.24 -35.42 2.14
N ASP A 544 -1.18 -34.64 1.92
CA ASP A 544 -1.01 -33.85 0.71
C ASP A 544 -0.44 -34.71 -0.43
N TRP A 545 -1.34 -35.21 -1.28
CA TRP A 545 -1.02 -36.06 -2.42
C TRP A 545 -0.11 -35.36 -3.46
N GLU A 546 -0.14 -34.02 -3.55
CA GLU A 546 0.67 -33.26 -4.51
C GLU A 546 2.16 -33.34 -4.13
N ILE A 547 2.46 -33.23 -2.83
CA ILE A 547 3.83 -33.38 -2.31
C ILE A 547 4.39 -34.77 -2.61
N TYR A 548 3.57 -35.83 -2.55
CA TYR A 548 4.00 -37.18 -2.93
C TYR A 548 4.34 -37.31 -4.42
N VAL A 549 3.56 -36.67 -5.31
CA VAL A 549 3.85 -36.64 -6.75
C VAL A 549 5.15 -35.89 -7.02
N GLU A 550 5.37 -34.74 -6.37
CA GLU A 550 6.60 -33.97 -6.51
C GLU A 550 7.83 -34.72 -5.98
N LEU A 551 7.71 -35.42 -4.85
CA LEU A 551 8.75 -36.31 -4.35
C LEU A 551 9.08 -37.40 -5.37
N ALA A 552 8.07 -38.03 -5.95
CA ALA A 552 8.26 -39.07 -6.96
C ALA A 552 8.97 -38.54 -8.20
N SER A 553 8.60 -37.34 -8.66
CA SER A 553 9.27 -36.66 -9.76
C SER A 553 10.75 -36.40 -9.43
N ALA A 554 11.04 -35.89 -8.23
CA ALA A 554 12.40 -35.62 -7.77
C ALA A 554 13.25 -36.91 -7.68
N TYR A 555 12.73 -37.99 -7.10
CA TYR A 555 13.39 -39.30 -7.09
C TYR A 555 13.60 -39.86 -8.49
N GLY A 556 12.59 -39.76 -9.36
CA GLY A 556 12.67 -40.18 -10.75
C GLY A 556 13.77 -39.47 -11.52
N SER A 557 13.96 -38.17 -11.28
CA SER A 557 15.05 -37.38 -11.89
C SER A 557 16.45 -37.78 -11.43
N LEU A 558 16.56 -38.39 -10.24
CA LEU A 558 17.78 -38.99 -9.70
C LEU A 558 17.96 -40.47 -10.13
N GLY A 559 17.08 -41.01 -10.98
CA GLY A 559 17.09 -42.42 -11.38
C GLY A 559 16.56 -43.40 -10.32
N LYS A 560 16.04 -42.89 -9.20
CA LYS A 560 15.49 -43.66 -8.08
C LYS A 560 14.03 -44.02 -8.32
N HIS A 561 13.80 -44.84 -9.34
CA HIS A 561 12.45 -45.10 -9.84
C HIS A 561 11.62 -45.95 -8.87
N GLU A 562 12.21 -46.82 -8.05
CA GLU A 562 11.47 -47.59 -7.03
C GLU A 562 10.88 -46.67 -5.96
N GLU A 563 11.64 -45.70 -5.47
CA GLU A 563 11.18 -44.68 -4.54
C GLU A 563 10.11 -43.77 -5.18
N ALA A 564 10.26 -43.47 -6.48
CA ALA A 564 9.23 -42.73 -7.20
C ALA A 564 7.89 -43.49 -7.22
N ILE A 565 7.91 -44.80 -7.52
CA ILE A 565 6.73 -45.66 -7.49
C ILE A 565 6.13 -45.70 -6.07
N TYR A 566 6.96 -45.85 -5.03
CA TYR A 566 6.49 -45.87 -3.64
C TYR A 566 5.70 -44.59 -3.30
N HIS A 567 6.23 -43.42 -3.64
CA HIS A 567 5.54 -42.15 -3.36
C HIS A 567 4.28 -41.98 -4.23
N LEU A 568 4.29 -42.41 -5.49
CA LEU A 568 3.10 -42.38 -6.35
C LEU A 568 1.99 -43.32 -5.85
N GLN A 569 2.33 -44.48 -5.28
CA GLN A 569 1.34 -45.36 -4.64
C GLN A 569 0.69 -44.69 -3.43
N LYS A 570 1.45 -43.92 -2.63
CA LYS A 570 0.89 -43.12 -1.54
C LYS A 570 -0.04 -42.02 -2.07
N ALA A 571 0.37 -41.29 -3.10
CA ALA A 571 -0.47 -40.30 -3.77
C ALA A 571 -1.76 -40.92 -4.32
N GLN A 572 -1.67 -42.13 -4.89
CA GLN A 572 -2.82 -42.85 -5.45
C GLN A 572 -3.82 -43.27 -4.38
N ILE A 573 -3.37 -43.66 -3.18
CA ILE A 573 -4.27 -43.96 -2.06
C ILE A 573 -5.03 -42.70 -1.62
N LEU A 574 -4.34 -41.56 -1.53
CA LEU A 574 -4.93 -40.28 -1.12
C LEU A 574 -5.85 -39.68 -2.21
N LYS A 575 -5.49 -39.85 -3.48
CA LYS A 575 -6.26 -39.36 -4.63
C LYS A 575 -6.35 -40.41 -5.75
N PRO A 576 -7.27 -41.38 -5.64
CA PRO A 576 -7.39 -42.50 -6.59
C PRO A 576 -7.75 -42.08 -8.03
N GLN A 577 -8.43 -40.94 -8.20
CA GLN A 577 -8.90 -40.42 -9.48
C GLN A 577 -8.05 -39.26 -10.00
N SER A 578 -6.73 -39.29 -9.77
CA SER A 578 -5.81 -38.28 -10.30
C SER A 578 -5.17 -38.75 -11.60
N ALA A 579 -5.40 -38.00 -12.69
CA ALA A 579 -4.73 -38.21 -13.97
C ALA A 579 -3.21 -38.02 -13.85
N GLU A 580 -2.79 -37.02 -13.08
CA GLU A 580 -1.38 -36.73 -12.82
C GLU A 580 -0.66 -37.86 -12.08
N VAL A 581 -1.31 -38.45 -11.05
CA VAL A 581 -0.74 -39.61 -10.34
C VAL A 581 -0.59 -40.80 -11.27
N ASN A 582 -1.61 -41.08 -12.10
CA ASN A 582 -1.54 -42.18 -13.07
C ASN A 582 -0.47 -41.93 -14.14
N TYR A 583 -0.34 -40.70 -14.64
CA TYR A 583 0.73 -40.32 -15.54
C TYR A 583 2.10 -40.53 -14.89
N GLY A 584 2.33 -40.01 -13.69
CA GLY A 584 3.58 -40.19 -12.95
C GLY A 584 3.90 -41.67 -12.75
N MET A 585 2.88 -42.50 -12.49
CA MET A 585 3.01 -43.95 -12.35
C MET A 585 3.45 -44.61 -13.67
N GLY A 586 2.84 -44.21 -14.79
CA GLY A 586 3.27 -44.64 -16.12
C GLY A 586 4.73 -44.27 -16.42
N VAL A 587 5.14 -43.04 -16.09
CA VAL A 587 6.53 -42.55 -16.27
C VAL A 587 7.52 -43.35 -15.41
N ALA A 588 7.23 -43.51 -14.12
CA ALA A 588 8.14 -44.21 -13.21
C ALA A 588 8.31 -45.69 -13.59
N LEU A 589 7.23 -46.39 -13.97
CA LEU A 589 7.31 -47.77 -14.46
C LEU A 589 8.05 -47.87 -15.79
N LEU A 590 7.75 -46.99 -16.75
CA LEU A 590 8.44 -46.97 -18.03
C LEU A 590 9.95 -46.81 -17.84
N ASN A 591 10.38 -45.99 -16.89
CA ASN A 591 11.80 -45.78 -16.62
C ASN A 591 12.44 -46.93 -15.85
N LEU A 592 11.73 -47.56 -14.92
CA LEU A 592 12.21 -48.70 -14.15
C LEU A 592 12.33 -49.97 -15.00
N THR A 593 11.29 -50.33 -15.76
CA THR A 593 11.19 -51.62 -16.46
C THR A 593 11.51 -51.54 -17.95
N LYS A 594 11.50 -50.33 -18.52
CA LYS A 594 11.54 -50.09 -19.98
C LYS A 594 10.40 -50.77 -20.74
N ASP A 595 9.36 -51.25 -20.05
CA ASP A 595 8.18 -51.91 -20.63
C ASP A 595 7.08 -50.90 -20.98
N CYS A 596 6.91 -50.69 -22.28
CA CYS A 596 5.89 -49.81 -22.84
C CYS A 596 4.46 -50.35 -22.68
N ALA A 597 4.27 -51.67 -22.53
CA ALA A 597 2.93 -52.27 -22.41
C ALA A 597 2.29 -51.93 -21.06
N GLN A 598 3.06 -52.02 -19.96
CA GLN A 598 2.57 -51.68 -18.63
C GLN A 598 2.38 -50.17 -18.46
N ALA A 599 3.34 -49.36 -18.91
CA ALA A 599 3.25 -47.90 -18.84
C ALA A 599 2.04 -47.35 -19.63
N SER A 600 1.75 -47.92 -20.80
CA SER A 600 0.62 -47.50 -21.64
C SER A 600 -0.74 -47.67 -20.97
N LYS A 601 -0.91 -48.64 -20.06
CA LYS A 601 -2.15 -48.79 -19.29
C LYS A 601 -2.39 -47.59 -18.38
N TYR A 602 -1.34 -47.14 -17.68
CA TYR A 602 -1.41 -45.97 -16.81
C TYR A 602 -1.61 -44.66 -17.58
N PHE A 603 -0.93 -44.49 -18.72
CA PHE A 603 -1.17 -43.32 -19.58
C PHE A 603 -2.58 -43.30 -20.18
N THR A 604 -3.11 -44.48 -20.57
CA THR A 604 -4.49 -44.58 -21.05
C THR A 604 -5.47 -44.20 -19.96
N HIS A 605 -5.27 -44.69 -18.74
CA HIS A 605 -6.12 -44.36 -17.61
C HIS A 605 -6.04 -42.87 -17.21
N ALA A 606 -4.87 -42.24 -17.30
CA ALA A 606 -4.73 -40.80 -17.11
C ALA A 606 -5.59 -40.00 -18.10
N ILE A 607 -5.66 -40.44 -19.37
CA ILE A 607 -6.52 -39.82 -20.40
C ILE A 607 -8.01 -40.08 -20.15
N GLU A 608 -8.36 -41.25 -19.62
CA GLU A 608 -9.74 -41.56 -19.23
C GLU A 608 -10.21 -40.65 -18.08
N LEU A 609 -9.33 -40.37 -17.12
CA LEU A 609 -9.60 -39.49 -15.98
C LEU A 609 -9.63 -38.00 -16.39
N ASP A 610 -8.69 -37.58 -17.23
CA ASP A 610 -8.66 -36.23 -17.80
C ASP A 610 -8.28 -36.29 -19.30
N PRO A 611 -9.27 -36.17 -20.21
CA PRO A 611 -9.03 -36.17 -21.65
C PRO A 611 -8.16 -35.02 -22.15
N TYR A 612 -7.94 -33.98 -21.35
CA TYR A 612 -7.11 -32.81 -21.66
C TYR A 612 -5.69 -32.91 -21.09
N TYR A 613 -5.35 -33.99 -20.36
CA TYR A 613 -4.03 -34.20 -19.79
C TYR A 613 -2.99 -34.52 -20.88
N ALA A 614 -2.39 -33.46 -21.43
CA ALA A 614 -1.55 -33.53 -22.62
C ALA A 614 -0.41 -34.55 -22.47
N ASP A 615 0.26 -34.58 -21.32
CA ASP A 615 1.48 -35.37 -21.12
C ASP A 615 1.26 -36.88 -21.19
N ALA A 616 0.06 -37.36 -20.86
CA ALA A 616 -0.29 -38.76 -21.02
C ALA A 616 -0.33 -39.19 -22.50
N TYR A 617 -0.76 -38.29 -23.40
CA TYR A 617 -0.68 -38.55 -24.85
C TYR A 617 0.77 -38.61 -25.35
N ALA A 618 1.66 -37.79 -24.78
CA ALA A 618 3.08 -37.86 -25.08
C ALA A 618 3.69 -39.20 -24.63
N GLY A 619 3.31 -39.68 -23.43
CA GLY A 619 3.70 -41.00 -22.93
C GLY A 619 3.26 -42.15 -23.84
N LEU A 620 2.00 -42.14 -24.30
CA LEU A 620 1.50 -43.12 -25.28
C LEU A 620 2.21 -43.02 -26.63
N ALA A 621 2.46 -41.81 -27.13
CA ALA A 621 3.17 -41.63 -28.40
C ALA A 621 4.58 -42.25 -28.34
N TYR A 622 5.27 -42.06 -27.22
CA TYR A 622 6.58 -42.68 -26.97
C TYR A 622 6.49 -44.22 -26.94
N CYS A 623 5.53 -44.77 -26.20
CA CYS A 623 5.32 -46.22 -26.12
C CYS A 623 4.99 -46.84 -27.48
N CYS A 624 4.08 -46.22 -28.27
CA CYS A 624 3.74 -46.66 -29.62
C CYS A 624 4.97 -46.64 -30.54
N ALA A 625 5.77 -45.57 -30.50
CA ALA A 625 6.98 -45.47 -31.32
C ALA A 625 8.00 -46.57 -30.97
N ARG A 626 8.20 -46.86 -29.68
CA ARG A 626 9.07 -47.98 -29.24
C ARG A 626 8.56 -49.35 -29.63
N GLN A 627 7.25 -49.50 -29.78
CA GLN A 627 6.61 -50.74 -30.24
C GLN A 627 6.48 -50.82 -31.78
N ASN A 628 7.10 -49.89 -32.52
CA ASN A 628 7.00 -49.74 -33.99
C ASN A 628 5.57 -49.44 -34.52
N ASP A 629 4.63 -49.04 -33.66
CA ASP A 629 3.32 -48.52 -34.06
C ASP A 629 3.43 -47.02 -34.40
N MET A 630 3.95 -46.74 -35.60
CA MET A 630 4.12 -45.36 -36.07
C MET A 630 2.79 -44.65 -36.36
N ALA A 631 1.70 -45.40 -36.57
CA ALA A 631 0.37 -44.81 -36.79
C ALA A 631 -0.21 -44.29 -35.46
N GLY A 632 -0.16 -45.10 -34.40
CA GLY A 632 -0.54 -44.70 -33.03
C GLY A 632 0.33 -43.56 -32.51
N ALA A 633 1.66 -43.65 -32.71
CA ALA A 633 2.60 -42.62 -32.28
C ALA A 633 2.25 -41.24 -32.87
N ARG A 634 2.00 -41.16 -34.19
CA ARG A 634 1.57 -39.91 -34.85
C ARG A 634 0.22 -39.40 -34.37
N ARG A 635 -0.74 -40.30 -34.14
CA ARG A 635 -2.07 -39.95 -33.64
C ARG A 635 -2.00 -39.27 -32.27
N TYR A 636 -1.27 -39.88 -31.33
CA TYR A 636 -1.15 -39.36 -29.97
C TYR A 636 -0.26 -38.11 -29.90
N LYS A 637 0.84 -38.06 -30.68
CA LYS A 637 1.66 -36.85 -30.84
C LYS A 637 0.80 -35.67 -31.32
N LYS A 638 -0.05 -35.87 -32.33
CA LYS A 638 -0.96 -34.81 -32.82
C LYS A 638 -1.89 -34.30 -31.73
N LYS A 639 -2.42 -35.19 -30.89
CA LYS A 639 -3.29 -34.82 -29.75
C LYS A 639 -2.52 -34.05 -28.68
N TYR A 640 -1.31 -34.47 -28.33
CA TYR A 640 -0.43 -33.73 -27.42
C TYR A 640 -0.24 -32.27 -27.88
N PHE A 641 0.14 -32.04 -29.14
CA PHE A 641 0.36 -30.68 -29.65
C PHE A 641 -0.91 -29.81 -29.73
N GLN A 642 -2.09 -30.42 -29.90
CA GLN A 642 -3.36 -29.69 -29.80
C GLN A 642 -3.63 -29.18 -28.38
N LEU A 643 -3.12 -29.89 -27.37
CA LEU A 643 -3.38 -29.62 -25.94
C LEU A 643 -2.22 -28.90 -25.24
N LYS A 644 -1.04 -28.80 -25.86
CA LYS A 644 0.27 -28.36 -25.33
C LYS A 644 0.34 -26.98 -24.63
N LYS A 645 -0.73 -26.20 -24.51
CA LYS A 645 -0.66 -24.86 -23.87
C LYS A 645 -0.16 -24.85 -22.41
N GLN A 646 0.15 -25.99 -21.76
CA GLN A 646 0.45 -26.07 -20.33
C GLN A 646 1.58 -27.05 -19.85
N SER A 647 2.45 -27.67 -20.67
CA SER A 647 3.38 -28.71 -20.14
C SER A 647 4.88 -28.61 -20.46
N GLU A 648 5.70 -29.06 -19.49
CA GLU A 648 7.14 -29.35 -19.62
C GLU A 648 7.36 -30.87 -19.78
N LEU A 649 7.96 -31.29 -20.90
CA LEU A 649 8.29 -32.68 -21.21
C LEU A 649 9.64 -33.11 -20.60
N ILE A 650 9.80 -34.41 -20.32
CA ILE A 650 11.11 -35.02 -20.06
C ILE A 650 11.92 -35.09 -21.38
N PRO A 651 13.24 -34.81 -21.38
CA PRO A 651 14.05 -34.70 -22.60
C PRO A 651 14.01 -35.91 -23.54
N GLU A 652 13.94 -37.14 -23.01
CA GLU A 652 13.91 -38.36 -23.83
C GLU A 652 12.62 -38.48 -24.66
N ILE A 653 11.48 -38.09 -24.08
CA ILE A 653 10.18 -38.07 -24.76
C ILE A 653 10.14 -36.88 -25.72
N ALA A 654 10.71 -35.73 -25.36
CA ALA A 654 10.78 -34.56 -26.23
C ALA A 654 11.59 -34.82 -27.51
N VAL A 655 12.80 -35.38 -27.39
CA VAL A 655 13.69 -35.66 -28.53
C VAL A 655 13.06 -36.69 -29.47
N LEU A 656 12.46 -37.75 -28.93
CA LEU A 656 11.80 -38.75 -29.77
C LEU A 656 10.53 -38.19 -30.42
N LEU A 657 9.74 -37.38 -29.71
CA LEU A 657 8.58 -36.71 -30.28
C LEU A 657 8.97 -35.84 -31.45
N GLU A 658 10.09 -35.11 -31.41
CA GLU A 658 10.58 -34.33 -32.56
C GLU A 658 11.00 -35.22 -33.74
N SER A 659 11.54 -36.40 -33.48
CA SER A 659 11.99 -37.34 -34.52
C SER A 659 10.88 -38.09 -35.26
N ILE A 660 9.67 -38.16 -34.71
CA ILE A 660 8.51 -38.82 -35.35
C ILE A 660 7.96 -37.92 -36.47
N GLN A 661 8.38 -38.13 -37.72
CA GLN A 661 7.86 -37.43 -38.90
C GLN A 661 6.42 -37.84 -39.28
#